data_AF-A0A1B6HLV3-F1
#
_entry.id   AF-A0A1B6HLV3-F1
#
_cell.length_a   1.000
_cell.length_b   1.000
_cell.length_c   1.000
_cell.angle_alpha   90.00
_cell.angle_beta   90.00
_cell.angle_gamma   90.00
#
_symmetry.space_group_name_H-M   'P 1'
#
loop_
_entity.id
_entity.type
_entity.pdbx_description
1 polymer ?
#
loop_
_entity_poly.entity_id
_entity_poly.type
_entity_poly.pdbx_seq_one_letter_code
_entity_poly.pdbx_strand_id
1 'polypeptide(L)'
;MHLLDMSRLNLLFCLLSLTVFHLCHCLENDCGYSYEPNGADFEQNAMDTCLDDQHFNDFGSSLIQDIYSSVKKAECDLANPSDYPPHYQTRDGEKFDFIIIGSGSAGAVIANRLSENSEWKILLLEAGGDPTKTSEVPAFYGFLQKSILDWQYQTDSEGDNCLGMVNNSCYWPRGKVLGGSSTINGNIYVRGNPKDFNEWYAKGNYGWAYKDILPYFKKSEDIKAKEVLSNLNYTNYHGENGYLSVDTWSDHGIKDIVDAFSGGMKELGYDVNTDCNGESQMGFVKMQGTIVGGKRCSTAKAFLNPVKNRPNLKVSKISFATKILFHGNLKVAYGVKYLDRHGNELRAITKKEIIISAGTINSPQLLMLSGIGPKAHLESLGIKVINDLQVGENLQDHLLMAGLLFSYNYTRDIKPLTDYMYEFLTTNSSRLSGIGTLGYAPFINTYSSMLKLPDIQIHQYDFDINDTFALDNLIKVFGIRDEIGKLYHEVNAKRAISFVMPTLLKPASRGQILLKSRNPHDKPRIISGYLSSDKDMNTFLRAIDFISKLAKTESMKKLDTQLHEIAPPACEVYPLSSEEFRKCALKHLTTTSYHPTSTCKMGLMGDQSAVVNPRLLVNGVKHLRLADASVMPTIIRGNTNAATIMIGEKAADLIKADWMPH
;
A
#
# COMPACT_ATOMS: atom_id res chain seq x y z
N MET A 1 24.82 50.69 45.83
CA MET A 1 24.13 49.87 46.86
C MET A 1 23.22 48.91 46.12
N HIS A 2 23.62 47.62 46.11
CA HIS A 2 22.85 46.37 45.94
C HIS A 2 21.79 46.30 44.82
N LEU A 3 21.88 45.50 43.74
CA LEU A 3 22.38 44.13 43.49
C LEU A 3 21.82 43.06 44.45
N LEU A 4 21.19 42.04 43.84
CA LEU A 4 20.46 40.84 44.34
C LEU A 4 18.93 41.00 44.15
N ASP A 5 18.17 40.11 43.47
CA ASP A 5 18.35 38.65 43.37
C ASP A 5 17.71 38.09 42.07
N MET A 6 18.57 37.70 41.12
CA MET A 6 18.22 36.94 39.90
C MET A 6 18.82 35.52 39.95
N SER A 7 19.12 35.01 41.16
CA SER A 7 19.90 33.78 41.35
C SER A 7 19.08 32.49 41.57
N ARG A 8 17.74 32.56 41.57
CA ARG A 8 16.89 31.36 41.81
C ARG A 8 16.26 30.72 40.57
N LEU A 9 16.26 31.37 39.40
CA LEU A 9 15.71 30.75 38.17
C LEU A 9 16.77 30.05 37.29
N ASN A 10 18.06 30.40 37.44
CA ASN A 10 19.15 29.79 36.68
C ASN A 10 19.70 28.49 37.31
N LEU A 11 19.37 28.18 38.56
CA LEU A 11 19.80 26.92 39.19
C LEU A 11 19.01 25.69 38.69
N LEU A 12 17.77 25.88 38.23
CA LEU A 12 16.96 24.78 37.68
C LEU A 12 17.34 24.44 36.23
N PHE A 13 17.91 25.39 35.48
CA PHE A 13 18.36 25.17 34.10
C PHE A 13 19.78 24.61 33.99
N CYS A 14 20.68 24.91 34.94
CA CYS A 14 22.04 24.35 34.94
C CYS A 14 22.11 22.87 35.38
N LEU A 15 21.15 22.36 36.16
CA LEU A 15 21.14 20.96 36.61
C LEU A 15 20.65 19.99 35.52
N LEU A 16 19.92 20.46 34.52
CA LEU A 16 19.44 19.64 33.39
C LEU A 16 20.40 19.64 32.19
N SER A 17 21.38 20.55 32.14
CA SER A 17 22.32 20.70 31.02
C SER A 17 23.68 20.01 31.21
N LEU A 18 23.99 19.49 32.39
CA LEU A 18 25.28 18.83 32.68
C LEU A 18 25.33 17.33 32.35
N THR A 19 24.20 16.68 32.06
CA THR A 19 24.14 15.25 31.74
C THR A 19 24.38 14.93 30.25
N VAL A 20 24.39 15.92 29.36
CA VAL A 20 24.45 15.68 27.90
C VAL A 20 25.84 15.92 27.28
N PHE A 21 26.82 16.42 28.05
CA PHE A 21 28.11 16.90 27.50
C PHE A 21 29.35 16.01 27.78
N HIS A 22 29.19 14.71 28.05
CA HIS A 22 30.32 13.80 28.34
C HIS A 22 30.47 12.56 27.44
N LEU A 23 29.96 12.61 26.21
CA LEU A 23 30.22 11.58 25.19
C LEU A 23 30.94 12.15 23.97
N CYS A 24 32.12 12.72 24.19
CA CYS A 24 33.14 12.87 23.15
C CYS A 24 34.54 13.03 23.79
N HIS A 25 35.49 12.26 23.25
CA HIS A 25 36.95 12.24 23.52
C HIS A 25 37.43 11.47 24.76
N CYS A 26 38.07 10.32 24.53
CA CYS A 26 39.52 10.19 24.72
C CYS A 26 40.06 8.88 24.10
N LEU A 27 41.07 9.04 23.24
CA LEU A 27 42.00 8.04 22.73
C LEU A 27 43.31 8.13 23.55
N GLU A 28 43.99 6.99 23.65
CA GLU A 28 45.42 6.76 23.97
C GLU A 28 45.92 6.66 25.44
N ASN A 29 46.44 5.44 25.70
CA ASN A 29 47.59 5.01 26.51
C ASN A 29 47.45 4.61 28.00
N ASP A 30 47.63 3.29 28.18
CA ASP A 30 48.33 2.55 29.25
C ASP A 30 48.10 2.92 30.72
N CYS A 31 47.36 2.05 31.41
CA CYS A 31 47.84 1.33 32.61
C CYS A 31 46.87 0.19 32.93
N GLY A 32 47.36 -1.05 32.96
CA GLY A 32 46.56 -2.24 33.18
C GLY A 32 46.09 -2.41 34.61
N TYR A 33 44.83 -2.82 34.79
CA TYR A 33 44.36 -3.77 35.81
C TYR A 33 42.98 -4.28 35.38
N SER A 34 42.77 -5.59 35.50
CA SER A 34 41.58 -6.34 35.16
C SER A 34 40.34 -5.91 35.97
N TYR A 35 39.20 -5.59 35.33
CA TYR A 35 37.86 -5.77 35.90
C TYR A 35 36.76 -5.70 34.80
N GLU A 36 35.73 -6.54 34.92
CA GLU A 36 34.62 -6.76 33.98
C GLU A 36 33.69 -5.52 33.80
N PRO A 37 32.94 -5.41 32.68
CA PRO A 37 32.10 -4.23 32.41
C PRO A 37 30.66 -4.42 32.92
N ASN A 38 30.28 -3.71 33.99
CA ASN A 38 28.87 -3.43 34.32
C ASN A 38 28.62 -1.94 34.10
N GLY A 39 28.06 -1.60 32.93
CA GLY A 39 27.67 -0.25 32.53
C GLY A 39 26.17 -0.14 32.24
N ALA A 40 25.34 -0.79 33.04
CA ALA A 40 23.87 -0.81 32.90
C ALA A 40 23.12 -0.08 34.04
N ASP A 41 23.82 0.56 34.99
CA ASP A 41 23.19 1.02 36.25
C ASP A 41 22.85 2.51 36.31
N PHE A 42 23.08 3.31 35.26
CA PHE A 42 22.80 4.75 35.33
C PHE A 42 21.39 5.16 34.87
N GLU A 43 20.72 4.40 33.99
CA GLU A 43 19.31 4.66 33.63
C GLU A 43 18.32 4.02 34.62
N GLN A 44 18.73 2.93 35.29
CA GLN A 44 17.88 2.22 36.24
C GLN A 44 17.69 3.01 37.54
N ASN A 45 18.72 3.75 37.97
CA ASN A 45 18.68 4.54 39.22
C ASN A 45 17.72 5.74 39.19
N ALA A 46 17.36 6.29 38.02
CA ALA A 46 16.39 7.39 37.95
C ALA A 46 14.93 6.90 38.09
N MET A 47 14.64 5.67 37.62
CA MET A 47 13.34 5.03 37.84
C MET A 47 13.21 4.49 39.27
N ASP A 48 14.30 4.02 39.87
CA ASP A 48 14.29 3.48 41.23
C ASP A 48 14.09 4.57 42.31
N THR A 49 14.41 5.84 42.03
CA THR A 49 14.09 6.95 42.97
C THR A 49 12.60 7.28 43.10
N CYS A 50 11.74 6.78 42.21
CA CYS A 50 10.27 6.89 42.36
C CYS A 50 9.65 5.71 43.14
N LEU A 51 10.43 4.67 43.46
CA LEU A 51 9.92 3.43 44.04
C LEU A 51 10.03 3.35 45.56
N ASP A 52 10.66 4.34 46.21
CA ASP A 52 10.89 4.34 47.66
C ASP A 52 10.14 5.45 48.44
N ASP A 53 9.19 6.12 47.79
CA ASP A 53 8.23 6.97 48.49
C ASP A 53 7.02 6.14 48.92
N GLN A 54 6.99 5.87 50.22
CA GLN A 54 5.86 5.46 51.07
C GLN A 54 4.51 5.31 50.33
N HIS A 55 3.88 4.13 50.47
CA HIS A 55 2.50 3.82 50.09
C HIS A 55 1.45 4.83 50.61
N PHE A 56 1.43 6.04 50.04
CA PHE A 56 0.27 6.91 50.06
C PHE A 56 -0.60 6.49 48.87
N ASN A 57 -1.60 5.66 49.15
CA ASN A 57 -2.80 5.51 48.32
C ASN A 57 -3.59 6.83 48.38
N ASP A 58 -2.98 7.89 47.88
CA ASP A 58 -3.61 9.17 47.62
C ASP A 58 -4.42 9.08 46.31
N PHE A 59 -5.50 9.86 46.25
CA PHE A 59 -6.35 9.98 45.08
C PHE A 59 -5.55 10.33 43.81
N GLY A 60 -4.54 11.20 43.92
CA GLY A 60 -3.64 11.55 42.82
C GLY A 60 -2.87 10.35 42.27
N SER A 61 -2.21 9.58 43.14
CA SER A 61 -1.51 8.34 42.76
C SER A 61 -2.43 7.32 42.07
N SER A 62 -3.66 7.16 42.56
CA SER A 62 -4.65 6.26 41.94
C SER A 62 -5.00 6.70 40.51
N LEU A 63 -5.29 8.00 40.32
CA LEU A 63 -5.61 8.52 38.98
C LEU A 63 -4.45 8.35 37.99
N ILE A 64 -3.20 8.53 38.45
CA ILE A 64 -2.01 8.32 37.61
C ILE A 64 -1.90 6.85 37.20
N GLN A 65 -2.10 5.90 38.12
CA GLN A 65 -2.10 4.46 37.80
C GLN A 65 -3.23 4.05 36.86
N ASP A 66 -4.41 4.68 36.98
CA ASP A 66 -5.53 4.47 36.06
C ASP A 66 -5.17 4.93 34.64
N ILE A 67 -4.49 6.07 34.48
CA ILE A 67 -3.99 6.54 33.18
C ILE A 67 -2.98 5.54 32.59
N TYR A 68 -1.97 5.12 33.36
CA TYR A 68 -0.98 4.14 32.87
C TYR A 68 -1.63 2.82 32.45
N SER A 69 -2.58 2.32 33.24
CA SER A 69 -3.33 1.10 32.94
C SER A 69 -4.19 1.24 31.69
N SER A 70 -4.84 2.39 31.51
CA SER A 70 -5.64 2.72 30.32
C SER A 70 -4.78 2.76 29.05
N VAL A 71 -3.63 3.45 29.09
CA VAL A 71 -2.69 3.51 27.96
C VAL A 71 -2.14 2.13 27.62
N LYS A 72 -1.73 1.35 28.62
CA LYS A 72 -1.23 -0.03 28.43
C LYS A 72 -2.28 -0.93 27.80
N LYS A 73 -3.55 -0.81 28.21
CA LYS A 73 -4.65 -1.55 27.60
C LYS A 73 -4.86 -1.14 26.13
N ALA A 74 -4.91 0.16 25.85
CA ALA A 74 -5.06 0.68 24.49
C ALA A 74 -3.92 0.23 23.56
N GLU A 75 -2.69 0.16 24.09
CA GLU A 75 -1.53 -0.37 23.38
C GLU A 75 -1.70 -1.85 22.99
N CYS A 76 -2.19 -2.68 23.92
CA CYS A 76 -2.50 -4.10 23.67
C CYS A 76 -3.63 -4.25 22.64
N ASP A 77 -4.67 -3.43 22.72
CA ASP A 77 -5.83 -3.44 21.83
C ASP A 77 -5.52 -2.88 20.43
N LEU A 78 -4.40 -2.18 20.25
CA LEU A 78 -4.01 -1.62 18.96
C LEU A 78 -3.67 -2.71 17.95
N ALA A 79 -2.92 -3.74 18.36
CA ALA A 79 -2.57 -4.90 17.53
C ALA A 79 -2.43 -6.16 18.40
N ASN A 80 -3.53 -6.87 18.62
CA ASN A 80 -3.53 -8.09 19.41
C ASN A 80 -3.30 -9.31 18.49
N PRO A 81 -2.27 -10.16 18.72
CA PRO A 81 -2.07 -11.37 17.92
C PRO A 81 -3.27 -12.33 17.91
N SER A 82 -4.10 -12.28 18.97
CA SER A 82 -5.34 -13.08 19.09
C SER A 82 -6.48 -12.56 18.20
N ASP A 83 -6.29 -11.43 17.52
CA ASP A 83 -7.20 -10.95 16.48
C ASP A 83 -7.12 -11.79 15.21
N TYR A 84 -6.05 -12.54 15.01
CA TYR A 84 -5.82 -13.28 13.79
C TYR A 84 -5.88 -14.79 14.02
N PRO A 85 -6.16 -15.60 12.96
CA PRO A 85 -6.11 -17.05 13.06
C PRO A 85 -4.77 -17.51 13.68
N PRO A 86 -4.81 -18.48 14.62
CA PRO A 86 -3.59 -19.05 15.17
C PRO A 86 -2.78 -19.73 14.07
N HIS A 87 -1.46 -19.76 14.23
CA HIS A 87 -0.60 -20.49 13.28
C HIS A 87 -0.94 -21.97 13.30
N TYR A 88 -1.20 -22.52 12.12
CA TYR A 88 -1.40 -23.95 11.92
C TYR A 88 -0.13 -24.62 11.39
N GLN A 89 0.43 -25.52 12.19
CA GLN A 89 1.53 -26.40 11.78
C GLN A 89 0.96 -27.60 11.02
N THR A 90 1.16 -27.57 9.71
CA THR A 90 0.83 -28.65 8.78
C THR A 90 1.79 -29.83 8.89
N ARG A 91 1.32 -31.04 8.54
CA ARG A 91 2.18 -32.22 8.32
C ARG A 91 2.53 -32.38 6.84
N ASP A 92 3.69 -32.96 6.53
CA ASP A 92 4.05 -33.28 5.14
C ASP A 92 3.03 -34.25 4.52
N GLY A 93 2.57 -33.93 3.31
CA GLY A 93 1.55 -34.69 2.59
C GLY A 93 0.13 -34.50 3.11
N GLU A 94 -0.12 -33.57 4.03
CA GLU A 94 -1.45 -33.35 4.59
C GLU A 94 -2.45 -32.92 3.51
N LYS A 95 -3.66 -33.49 3.59
CA LYS A 95 -4.72 -33.31 2.59
C LYS A 95 -5.71 -32.22 3.00
N PHE A 96 -6.09 -31.43 2.00
CA PHE A 96 -7.08 -30.36 2.05
C PHE A 96 -8.00 -30.46 0.82
N ASP A 97 -9.16 -29.81 0.88
CA ASP A 97 -10.02 -29.63 -0.29
C ASP A 97 -9.52 -28.47 -1.15
N PHE A 98 -9.08 -27.39 -0.49
CA PHE A 98 -8.55 -26.21 -1.16
C PHE A 98 -7.25 -25.76 -0.51
N ILE A 99 -6.28 -25.36 -1.34
CA ILE A 99 -5.05 -24.71 -0.89
C ILE A 99 -5.01 -23.33 -1.51
N ILE A 100 -4.99 -22.29 -0.69
CA ILE A 100 -4.90 -20.89 -1.08
C ILE A 100 -3.48 -20.41 -0.77
N ILE A 101 -2.80 -19.84 -1.77
CA ILE A 101 -1.43 -19.36 -1.65
C ILE A 101 -1.43 -17.83 -1.64
N GLY A 102 -1.07 -17.24 -0.51
CA GLY A 102 -1.09 -15.80 -0.26
C GLY A 102 -2.40 -15.36 0.41
N SER A 103 -2.28 -14.67 1.53
CA SER A 103 -3.41 -14.09 2.30
C SER A 103 -3.60 -12.60 2.03
N GLY A 104 -3.21 -12.15 0.84
CA GLY A 104 -3.33 -10.77 0.40
C GLY A 104 -4.79 -10.30 0.25
N SER A 105 -4.97 -9.19 -0.46
CA SER A 105 -6.27 -8.56 -0.64
C SER A 105 -7.36 -9.50 -1.18
N ALA A 106 -7.03 -10.40 -2.11
CA ALA A 106 -7.97 -11.40 -2.61
C ALA A 106 -7.96 -12.69 -1.78
N GLY A 107 -6.79 -13.21 -1.41
CA GLY A 107 -6.66 -14.51 -0.77
C GLY A 107 -7.33 -14.61 0.60
N ALA A 108 -7.30 -13.52 1.40
CA ALA A 108 -8.02 -13.45 2.66
C ALA A 108 -9.55 -13.57 2.48
N VAL A 109 -10.09 -12.92 1.43
CA VAL A 109 -11.52 -12.98 1.08
C VAL A 109 -11.89 -14.40 0.66
N ILE A 110 -11.11 -15.02 -0.23
CA ILE A 110 -11.37 -16.37 -0.73
C ILE A 110 -11.36 -17.37 0.44
N ALA A 111 -10.40 -17.28 1.35
CA ALA A 111 -10.32 -18.13 2.53
C ALA A 111 -11.56 -17.98 3.44
N ASN A 112 -12.02 -16.75 3.66
CA ASN A 112 -13.26 -16.48 4.39
C ASN A 112 -14.46 -17.12 3.70
N ARG A 113 -14.66 -16.84 2.41
CA ARG A 113 -15.85 -17.28 1.67
C ARG A 113 -15.91 -18.78 1.46
N LEU A 114 -14.79 -19.45 1.17
CA LEU A 114 -14.78 -20.90 1.01
C LEU A 114 -15.02 -21.61 2.35
N SER A 115 -14.52 -21.06 3.47
CA SER A 115 -14.69 -21.66 4.79
C SER A 115 -16.10 -21.51 5.38
N GLU A 116 -16.99 -20.76 4.72
CA GLU A 116 -18.42 -20.77 5.01
C GLU A 116 -19.03 -22.17 4.82
N ASN A 117 -18.45 -22.99 3.94
CA ASN A 117 -18.83 -24.41 3.82
C ASN A 117 -18.03 -25.25 4.83
N SER A 118 -18.70 -25.72 5.88
CA SER A 118 -18.08 -26.54 6.95
C SER A 118 -17.49 -27.86 6.46
N GLU A 119 -17.97 -28.38 5.34
CA GLU A 119 -17.51 -29.66 4.76
C GLU A 119 -16.18 -29.54 4.01
N TRP A 120 -15.71 -28.31 3.75
CA TRP A 120 -14.46 -28.09 3.04
C TRP A 120 -13.33 -27.75 3.99
N LYS A 121 -12.25 -28.54 3.93
CA LYS A 121 -11.02 -28.28 4.65
C LYS A 121 -10.09 -27.38 3.83
N ILE A 122 -9.78 -26.21 4.34
CA ILE A 122 -9.04 -25.17 3.60
C ILE A 122 -7.70 -24.91 4.29
N LEU A 123 -6.63 -24.88 3.49
CA LEU A 123 -5.33 -24.39 3.90
C LEU A 123 -5.07 -23.02 3.25
N LEU A 124 -4.72 -22.03 4.06
CA LEU A 124 -4.20 -20.74 3.64
C LEU A 124 -2.72 -20.65 4.00
N LEU A 125 -1.85 -20.50 3.00
CA LEU A 125 -0.41 -20.31 3.17
C LEU A 125 -0.06 -18.83 3.03
N GLU A 126 0.59 -18.24 4.04
CA GLU A 126 1.08 -16.86 4.01
C GLU A 126 2.56 -16.80 4.37
N ALA A 127 3.38 -16.14 3.55
CA ALA A 127 4.82 -16.02 3.77
C ALA A 127 5.18 -15.03 4.89
N GLY A 128 4.28 -14.10 5.22
CA GLY A 128 4.38 -13.16 6.32
C GLY A 128 3.78 -13.64 7.66
N GLY A 129 3.97 -12.80 8.68
CA GLY A 129 3.39 -12.96 10.02
C GLY A 129 2.11 -12.15 10.22
N ASP A 130 1.82 -11.84 11.48
CA ASP A 130 0.67 -11.01 11.85
C ASP A 130 0.95 -9.51 11.63
N PRO A 131 -0.09 -8.68 11.40
CA PRO A 131 0.01 -7.22 11.42
C PRO A 131 0.59 -6.70 12.75
N THR A 132 1.23 -5.54 12.70
CA THR A 132 1.90 -4.90 13.85
C THR A 132 1.18 -3.63 14.29
N LYS A 133 1.50 -3.10 15.47
CA LYS A 133 0.98 -1.80 15.94
C LYS A 133 1.18 -0.68 14.92
N THR A 134 2.36 -0.62 14.28
CA THR A 134 2.64 0.34 13.21
C THR A 134 1.68 0.22 12.04
N SER A 135 1.27 -0.99 11.68
CA SER A 135 0.33 -1.19 10.55
C SER A 135 -1.09 -0.75 10.85
N GLU A 136 -1.45 -0.58 12.12
CA GLU A 136 -2.80 -0.27 12.55
C GLU A 136 -3.11 1.24 12.50
N VAL A 137 -2.05 2.05 12.63
CA VAL A 137 -2.12 3.51 12.59
C VAL A 137 -2.06 4.01 11.14
N PRO A 138 -3.11 4.66 10.61
CA PRO A 138 -3.15 5.09 9.21
C PRO A 138 -1.96 5.94 8.77
N ALA A 139 -1.56 6.95 9.54
CA ALA A 139 -0.47 7.86 9.19
C ALA A 139 0.91 7.18 9.08
N PHE A 140 1.08 5.97 9.64
CA PHE A 140 2.36 5.26 9.63
C PHE A 140 2.62 4.42 8.38
N TYR A 141 1.78 4.49 7.35
CA TYR A 141 1.92 3.68 6.13
C TYR A 141 3.31 3.81 5.47
N GLY A 142 3.95 4.99 5.53
CA GLY A 142 5.31 5.21 5.01
C GLY A 142 6.38 4.37 5.74
N PHE A 143 6.24 4.20 7.06
CA PHE A 143 7.18 3.41 7.90
C PHE A 143 7.04 1.90 7.71
N LEU A 144 5.97 1.42 7.09
CA LEU A 144 5.77 0.00 6.80
C LEU A 144 6.63 -0.47 5.62
N GLN A 145 7.02 0.46 4.75
CA GLN A 145 7.90 0.18 3.64
C GLN A 145 9.33 -0.07 4.12
N LYS A 146 10.07 -0.93 3.41
CA LYS A 146 11.45 -1.34 3.76
C LYS A 146 11.56 -2.03 5.12
N SER A 147 10.44 -2.37 5.76
CA SER A 147 10.36 -3.15 7.00
C SER A 147 10.30 -4.65 6.71
N ILE A 148 10.23 -5.47 7.76
CA ILE A 148 10.02 -6.93 7.65
C ILE A 148 8.65 -7.30 7.05
N LEU A 149 7.68 -6.36 7.07
CA LEU A 149 6.34 -6.54 6.51
C LEU A 149 6.29 -6.26 5.01
N ASP A 150 7.41 -5.90 4.41
CA ASP A 150 7.54 -5.56 2.99
C ASP A 150 8.44 -6.61 2.30
N TRP A 151 8.05 -7.02 1.10
CA TRP A 151 8.88 -7.83 0.21
C TRP A 151 10.08 -7.05 -0.36
N GLN A 152 9.97 -5.73 -0.41
CA GLN A 152 11.02 -4.80 -0.82
C GLN A 152 11.50 -5.03 -2.25
N TYR A 153 10.60 -5.21 -3.21
CA TYR A 153 11.00 -5.37 -4.60
C TYR A 153 11.60 -4.07 -5.16
N GLN A 154 12.41 -4.24 -6.20
CA GLN A 154 12.98 -3.14 -6.98
C GLN A 154 12.86 -3.50 -8.44
N THR A 155 12.61 -2.50 -9.28
CA THR A 155 12.68 -2.64 -10.74
C THR A 155 14.12 -2.86 -11.19
N ASP A 156 14.29 -3.43 -12.36
CA ASP A 156 15.57 -3.35 -13.06
C ASP A 156 15.82 -1.91 -13.50
N SER A 157 17.09 -1.54 -13.65
CA SER A 157 17.42 -0.27 -14.32
C SER A 157 17.28 -0.44 -15.83
N GLU A 158 16.41 0.37 -16.43
CA GLU A 158 16.13 0.35 -17.88
C GLU A 158 16.89 1.45 -18.65
N GLY A 159 17.46 2.42 -17.93
CA GLY A 159 18.32 3.48 -18.50
C GLY A 159 17.58 4.74 -18.99
N ASP A 160 16.25 4.74 -18.97
CA ASP A 160 15.42 5.86 -19.45
C ASP A 160 14.24 6.21 -18.54
N ASN A 161 14.11 5.55 -17.40
CA ASN A 161 13.10 5.80 -16.37
C ASN A 161 13.69 5.63 -14.96
N CYS A 162 12.97 6.14 -13.94
CA CYS A 162 13.38 6.11 -12.53
C CYS A 162 14.80 6.67 -12.27
N LEU A 163 15.31 7.57 -13.13
CA LEU A 163 16.71 8.01 -13.13
C LEU A 163 17.07 8.86 -11.90
N GLY A 164 16.07 9.53 -11.30
CA GLY A 164 16.22 10.27 -10.06
C GLY A 164 16.08 9.41 -8.80
N MET A 165 15.89 8.11 -8.96
CA MET A 165 15.81 7.16 -7.85
C MET A 165 17.18 6.52 -7.59
N VAL A 166 17.39 6.04 -6.37
CA VAL A 166 18.60 5.32 -5.97
C VAL A 166 18.78 4.11 -6.90
N ASN A 167 20.00 3.94 -7.42
CA ASN A 167 20.37 2.89 -8.39
C ASN A 167 19.59 2.92 -9.72
N ASN A 168 18.98 4.06 -10.11
CA ASN A 168 18.16 4.17 -11.32
C ASN A 168 17.05 3.10 -11.35
N SER A 169 16.44 2.86 -10.19
CA SER A 169 15.46 1.80 -9.98
C SER A 169 14.36 2.30 -9.04
N CYS A 170 13.12 2.07 -9.42
CA CYS A 170 11.96 2.34 -8.60
C CYS A 170 11.76 1.25 -7.54
N TYR A 171 11.55 1.70 -6.31
CA TYR A 171 11.22 0.82 -5.19
C TYR A 171 9.75 0.38 -5.23
N TRP A 172 9.48 -0.93 -5.20
CA TRP A 172 8.16 -1.54 -5.31
C TRP A 172 7.78 -2.29 -4.01
N PRO A 173 7.32 -1.57 -2.96
CA PRO A 173 6.91 -2.18 -1.71
C PRO A 173 5.71 -3.09 -1.93
N ARG A 174 5.68 -4.31 -1.39
CA ARG A 174 4.52 -5.23 -1.37
C ARG A 174 4.41 -5.90 0.00
N GLY A 175 3.19 -6.02 0.52
CA GLY A 175 2.99 -6.59 1.85
C GLY A 175 3.36 -8.08 1.93
N LYS A 176 4.22 -8.42 2.89
CA LYS A 176 4.61 -9.76 3.36
C LYS A 176 4.11 -9.95 4.79
N VAL A 177 2.80 -10.03 4.93
CA VAL A 177 2.05 -10.05 6.21
C VAL A 177 0.64 -10.56 5.93
N LEU A 178 -0.08 -11.08 6.93
CA LEU A 178 -1.50 -11.36 6.75
C LEU A 178 -2.24 -10.10 6.22
N GLY A 179 -3.10 -10.29 5.23
CA GLY A 179 -3.77 -9.20 4.51
C GLY A 179 -2.93 -8.62 3.36
N GLY A 180 -1.66 -9.02 3.26
CA GLY A 180 -0.71 -8.63 2.24
C GLY A 180 -0.61 -7.12 2.10
N SER A 181 -0.73 -6.63 0.87
CA SER A 181 -0.55 -5.21 0.59
C SER A 181 -1.66 -4.31 1.16
N SER A 182 -2.83 -4.86 1.54
CA SER A 182 -3.86 -4.07 2.25
C SER A 182 -3.43 -3.64 3.65
N THR A 183 -2.48 -4.35 4.26
CA THR A 183 -1.94 -4.06 5.59
C THR A 183 -0.89 -2.94 5.55
N ILE A 184 -0.27 -2.68 4.39
CA ILE A 184 0.81 -1.67 4.26
C ILE A 184 0.50 -0.49 3.32
N ASN A 185 -0.65 -0.47 2.65
CA ASN A 185 -1.01 0.58 1.69
C ASN A 185 -1.43 1.91 2.37
N GLY A 186 -1.79 2.92 1.57
CA GLY A 186 -2.33 4.19 2.08
C GLY A 186 -3.80 4.17 2.54
N ASN A 187 -4.42 3.00 2.74
CA ASN A 187 -5.84 2.82 3.09
C ASN A 187 -6.88 3.34 2.08
N ILE A 188 -6.49 3.98 0.99
CA ILE A 188 -7.42 4.59 0.02
C ILE A 188 -8.31 3.53 -0.65
N TYR A 189 -9.62 3.76 -0.61
CA TYR A 189 -10.65 2.92 -1.21
C TYR A 189 -11.19 3.56 -2.49
N VAL A 190 -10.70 3.08 -3.63
CA VAL A 190 -11.18 3.43 -4.98
C VAL A 190 -11.44 2.16 -5.74
N ARG A 191 -12.62 2.04 -6.36
CA ARG A 191 -13.04 0.87 -7.12
C ARG A 191 -12.53 0.85 -8.55
N GLY A 192 -12.35 2.02 -9.15
CA GLY A 192 -12.08 2.20 -10.58
C GLY A 192 -13.30 2.73 -11.33
N ASN A 193 -13.14 3.05 -12.62
CA ASN A 193 -14.23 3.58 -13.42
C ASN A 193 -15.09 2.44 -14.01
N PRO A 194 -16.44 2.55 -14.04
CA PRO A 194 -17.31 1.57 -14.68
C PRO A 194 -16.90 1.20 -16.11
N LYS A 195 -16.34 2.14 -16.86
CA LYS A 195 -15.87 1.93 -18.23
C LYS A 195 -14.75 0.88 -18.30
N ASP A 196 -13.86 0.81 -17.30
CA ASP A 196 -12.73 -0.13 -17.32
C ASP A 196 -13.21 -1.60 -17.27
N PHE A 197 -14.21 -1.88 -16.45
CA PHE A 197 -14.81 -3.21 -16.34
C PHE A 197 -15.64 -3.57 -17.56
N ASN A 198 -16.36 -2.60 -18.12
CA ASN A 198 -17.06 -2.78 -19.39
C ASN A 198 -16.10 -3.04 -20.55
N GLU A 199 -14.89 -2.46 -20.55
CA GLU A 199 -13.82 -2.79 -21.49
C GLU A 199 -13.31 -4.21 -21.28
N TRP A 200 -13.18 -4.70 -20.03
CA TRP A 200 -12.84 -6.11 -19.77
C TRP A 200 -13.87 -7.04 -20.40
N TYR A 201 -15.16 -6.77 -20.19
CA TYR A 201 -16.26 -7.52 -20.81
C TYR A 201 -16.20 -7.48 -22.33
N ALA A 202 -16.02 -6.30 -22.93
CA ALA A 202 -15.95 -6.12 -24.38
C ALA A 202 -14.79 -6.90 -25.03
N LYS A 203 -13.73 -7.19 -24.28
CA LYS A 203 -12.61 -8.06 -24.69
C LYS A 203 -12.91 -9.57 -24.56
N GLY A 204 -14.16 -9.95 -24.34
CA GLY A 204 -14.61 -11.34 -24.23
C GLY A 204 -14.56 -11.92 -22.81
N ASN A 205 -14.28 -11.11 -21.78
CA ASN A 205 -14.35 -11.54 -20.38
C ASN A 205 -15.78 -11.42 -19.87
N TYR A 206 -16.68 -12.27 -20.38
CA TYR A 206 -18.09 -12.23 -20.03
C TYR A 206 -18.32 -12.39 -18.52
N GLY A 207 -19.31 -11.65 -18.00
CA GLY A 207 -19.61 -11.56 -16.58
C GLY A 207 -18.71 -10.58 -15.80
N TRP A 208 -17.77 -9.90 -16.44
CA TRP A 208 -16.90 -8.88 -15.81
C TRP A 208 -17.30 -7.43 -16.14
N ALA A 209 -18.50 -7.20 -16.71
CA ALA A 209 -18.99 -5.83 -16.89
C ALA A 209 -19.28 -5.20 -15.51
N TYR A 210 -19.30 -3.87 -15.43
CA TYR A 210 -19.51 -3.17 -14.15
C TYR A 210 -20.79 -3.63 -13.43
N LYS A 211 -21.89 -3.81 -14.19
CA LYS A 211 -23.16 -4.31 -13.65
C LYS A 211 -23.06 -5.69 -12.99
N ASP A 212 -22.16 -6.54 -13.49
CA ASP A 212 -21.98 -7.92 -13.02
C ASP A 212 -21.10 -7.95 -11.76
N ILE A 213 -20.21 -6.97 -11.63
CA ILE A 213 -19.22 -6.92 -10.54
C ILE A 213 -19.58 -5.97 -9.39
N LEU A 214 -20.44 -4.97 -9.63
CA LEU A 214 -20.93 -4.06 -8.59
C LEU A 214 -21.53 -4.79 -7.38
N PRO A 215 -22.30 -5.89 -7.54
CA PRO A 215 -22.78 -6.67 -6.40
C PRO A 215 -21.64 -7.20 -5.51
N TYR A 216 -20.48 -7.54 -6.08
CA TYR A 216 -19.33 -8.03 -5.31
C TYR A 216 -18.60 -6.91 -4.56
N PHE A 217 -18.53 -5.70 -5.11
CA PHE A 217 -18.06 -4.53 -4.35
C PHE A 217 -18.97 -4.28 -3.14
N LYS A 218 -20.29 -4.26 -3.34
CA LYS A 218 -21.29 -4.07 -2.28
C LYS A 218 -21.28 -5.20 -1.24
N LYS A 219 -21.02 -6.44 -1.66
CA LYS A 219 -20.96 -7.63 -0.77
C LYS A 219 -19.80 -7.54 0.24
N SER A 220 -18.67 -6.98 -0.16
CA SER A 220 -17.52 -6.79 0.73
C SER A 220 -17.65 -5.55 1.62
N GLU A 221 -18.31 -4.50 1.14
CA GLU A 221 -18.31 -3.18 1.76
C GLU A 221 -19.30 -3.04 2.93
N ASP A 222 -18.84 -2.37 3.98
CA ASP A 222 -19.64 -1.75 5.02
C ASP A 222 -19.32 -0.25 5.07
N ILE A 223 -20.09 0.56 4.33
CA ILE A 223 -19.90 2.00 4.22
C ILE A 223 -20.38 2.72 5.49
N LYS A 224 -19.51 3.55 6.08
CA LYS A 224 -19.78 4.39 7.26
C LYS A 224 -19.65 5.89 6.99
N ALA A 225 -19.07 6.27 5.85
CA ALA A 225 -18.83 7.65 5.45
C ALA A 225 -20.15 8.46 5.38
N LYS A 226 -20.29 9.45 6.25
CA LYS A 226 -21.53 10.22 6.42
C LYS A 226 -21.92 11.02 5.17
N GLU A 227 -20.93 11.53 4.46
CA GLU A 227 -21.09 12.27 3.20
C GLU A 227 -21.55 11.39 2.03
N VAL A 228 -21.31 10.09 2.10
CA VAL A 228 -21.80 9.11 1.12
C VAL A 228 -23.22 8.69 1.52
N LEU A 229 -23.44 8.37 2.80
CA LEU A 229 -24.74 7.95 3.32
C LEU A 229 -25.83 9.04 3.21
N SER A 230 -25.44 10.31 3.16
CA SER A 230 -26.37 11.43 2.95
C SER A 230 -26.79 11.61 1.48
N ASN A 231 -26.15 10.92 0.53
CA ASN A 231 -26.48 10.99 -0.88
C ASN A 231 -27.70 10.10 -1.20
N LEU A 232 -28.72 10.63 -1.87
CA LEU A 232 -29.95 9.90 -2.21
C LEU A 232 -29.71 8.64 -3.07
N ASN A 233 -28.61 8.59 -3.83
CA ASN A 233 -28.28 7.49 -4.71
C ASN A 233 -27.37 6.43 -4.07
N TYR A 234 -27.02 6.56 -2.79
CA TYR A 234 -25.98 5.72 -2.17
C TYR A 234 -26.29 4.22 -2.28
N THR A 235 -27.55 3.79 -2.11
CA THR A 235 -27.96 2.38 -2.15
C THR A 235 -27.73 1.72 -3.51
N ASN A 236 -27.65 2.51 -4.58
CA ASN A 236 -27.34 2.01 -5.92
C ASN A 236 -25.90 1.51 -6.01
N TYR A 237 -24.98 2.15 -5.27
CA TYR A 237 -23.55 1.92 -5.40
C TYR A 237 -22.92 1.23 -4.17
N HIS A 238 -23.49 1.36 -2.97
CA HIS A 238 -22.82 0.95 -1.73
C HIS A 238 -23.53 -0.14 -0.94
N GLY A 239 -22.77 -0.87 -0.13
CA GLY A 239 -23.24 -1.86 0.85
C GLY A 239 -22.90 -1.46 2.28
N GLU A 240 -23.74 -1.87 3.24
CA GLU A 240 -23.61 -1.54 4.68
C GLU A 240 -23.44 -2.79 5.57
N ASN A 241 -23.29 -3.97 4.98
CA ASN A 241 -23.35 -5.25 5.70
C ASN A 241 -22.17 -6.18 5.36
N GLY A 242 -21.18 -5.67 4.63
CA GLY A 242 -19.96 -6.40 4.31
C GLY A 242 -18.98 -6.48 5.49
N TYR A 243 -17.87 -7.17 5.27
CA TYR A 243 -16.81 -7.33 6.28
C TYR A 243 -15.81 -6.15 6.30
N LEU A 244 -15.70 -5.42 5.19
CA LEU A 244 -14.72 -4.35 5.00
C LEU A 244 -15.34 -3.00 5.34
N SER A 245 -14.99 -2.49 6.52
CA SER A 245 -15.39 -1.13 6.93
C SER A 245 -14.72 -0.09 6.01
N VAL A 246 -15.54 0.76 5.41
CA VAL A 246 -15.12 1.87 4.56
C VAL A 246 -15.66 3.17 5.15
N ASP A 247 -14.77 4.11 5.47
CA ASP A 247 -15.13 5.38 6.12
C ASP A 247 -14.22 6.50 5.62
N THR A 248 -14.43 7.74 6.06
CA THR A 248 -13.51 8.84 5.79
C THR A 248 -12.63 9.17 7.00
N TRP A 249 -11.44 9.71 6.72
CA TRP A 249 -10.52 10.14 7.76
C TRP A 249 -11.01 11.43 8.43
N SER A 250 -10.66 11.59 9.70
CA SER A 250 -10.78 12.87 10.38
C SER A 250 -9.78 13.88 9.81
N ASP A 251 -10.27 15.06 9.42
CA ASP A 251 -9.42 16.15 8.95
C ASP A 251 -8.82 16.91 10.15
N HIS A 252 -7.49 16.96 10.23
CA HIS A 252 -6.78 17.67 11.30
C HIS A 252 -5.89 18.77 10.71
N GLY A 253 -6.41 20.00 10.71
CA GLY A 253 -5.62 21.19 10.37
C GLY A 253 -5.28 21.39 8.89
N ILE A 254 -6.05 20.85 7.94
CA ILE A 254 -5.78 21.00 6.49
C ILE A 254 -6.88 21.76 5.73
N LYS A 255 -7.85 22.33 6.44
CA LYS A 255 -9.07 22.89 5.83
C LYS A 255 -8.77 23.97 4.79
N ASP A 256 -7.87 24.89 5.10
CA ASP A 256 -7.58 26.02 4.19
C ASP A 256 -6.90 25.56 2.90
N ILE A 257 -6.04 24.55 2.97
CA ILE A 257 -5.43 23.91 1.80
C ILE A 257 -6.52 23.23 0.96
N VAL A 258 -7.37 22.41 1.60
CA VAL A 258 -8.47 21.70 0.94
C VAL A 258 -9.44 22.68 0.26
N ASP A 259 -9.80 23.77 0.92
CA ASP A 259 -10.69 24.81 0.38
C ASP A 259 -10.06 25.53 -0.82
N ALA A 260 -8.75 25.84 -0.75
CA ALA A 260 -8.04 26.48 -1.84
C ALA A 260 -8.01 25.59 -3.09
N PHE A 261 -7.65 24.32 -2.95
CA PHE A 261 -7.66 23.34 -4.05
C PHE A 261 -9.07 23.13 -4.59
N SER A 262 -10.05 22.94 -3.73
CA SER A 262 -11.46 22.78 -4.09
C SER A 262 -11.97 23.96 -4.94
N GLY A 263 -11.73 25.19 -4.48
CA GLY A 263 -12.09 26.39 -5.22
C GLY A 263 -11.35 26.53 -6.55
N GLY A 264 -10.05 26.20 -6.58
CA GLY A 264 -9.25 26.25 -7.81
C GLY A 264 -9.70 25.22 -8.84
N MET A 265 -10.04 24.01 -8.40
CA MET A 265 -10.63 22.97 -9.26
C MET A 265 -11.97 23.44 -9.83
N LYS A 266 -12.81 24.09 -9.03
CA LYS A 266 -14.09 24.66 -9.47
C LYS A 266 -13.90 25.76 -10.52
N GLU A 267 -12.94 26.65 -10.34
CA GLU A 267 -12.57 27.67 -11.35
C GLU A 267 -12.14 27.04 -12.69
N LEU A 268 -11.57 25.83 -12.66
CA LEU A 268 -11.19 25.07 -13.85
C LEU A 268 -12.30 24.13 -14.38
N GLY A 269 -13.53 24.25 -13.86
CA GLY A 269 -14.69 23.50 -14.34
C GLY A 269 -14.81 22.09 -13.80
N TYR A 270 -14.22 21.81 -12.62
CA TYR A 270 -14.34 20.55 -11.91
C TYR A 270 -15.01 20.77 -10.55
N ASP A 271 -16.19 20.16 -10.37
CA ASP A 271 -16.93 20.25 -9.11
C ASP A 271 -16.28 19.41 -8.00
N VAL A 272 -16.68 19.72 -6.75
CA VAL A 272 -16.40 18.87 -5.60
C VAL A 272 -17.26 17.62 -5.70
N ASN A 273 -16.63 16.47 -5.46
CA ASN A 273 -17.26 15.18 -5.46
C ASN A 273 -17.04 14.50 -4.11
N THR A 274 -18.12 14.07 -3.46
CA THR A 274 -18.02 13.42 -2.14
C THR A 274 -17.87 11.90 -2.23
N ASP A 275 -17.97 11.33 -3.43
CA ASP A 275 -17.97 9.89 -3.64
C ASP A 275 -17.44 9.50 -5.03
N CYS A 276 -16.14 9.17 -5.11
CA CYS A 276 -15.53 8.67 -6.34
C CYS A 276 -15.96 7.25 -6.75
N ASN A 277 -16.69 6.54 -5.87
CA ASN A 277 -17.12 5.16 -6.05
C ASN A 277 -18.61 5.06 -6.45
N GLY A 278 -19.30 6.19 -6.50
CA GLY A 278 -20.71 6.33 -6.88
C GLY A 278 -20.92 6.65 -8.36
N GLU A 279 -21.73 7.67 -8.64
CA GLU A 279 -22.19 8.01 -9.98
C GLU A 279 -21.06 8.52 -10.91
N SER A 280 -20.10 9.24 -10.35
CA SER A 280 -19.01 9.86 -11.11
C SER A 280 -17.71 9.77 -10.32
N GLN A 281 -16.61 9.54 -11.04
CA GLN A 281 -15.26 9.59 -10.46
C GLN A 281 -14.63 10.98 -10.54
N MET A 282 -15.14 11.85 -11.43
CA MET A 282 -14.51 13.14 -11.76
C MET A 282 -14.56 14.13 -10.61
N GLY A 283 -13.68 15.13 -10.66
CA GLY A 283 -13.74 16.30 -9.80
C GLY A 283 -12.70 16.30 -8.69
N PHE A 284 -12.86 17.22 -7.74
CA PHE A 284 -12.07 17.23 -6.51
C PHE A 284 -12.74 16.33 -5.47
N VAL A 285 -12.15 15.16 -5.22
CA VAL A 285 -12.82 14.11 -4.44
C VAL A 285 -12.31 14.09 -3.00
N LYS A 286 -13.22 14.07 -2.02
CA LYS A 286 -12.92 13.56 -0.67
C LYS A 286 -12.93 12.03 -0.68
N MET A 287 -11.78 11.43 -0.44
CA MET A 287 -11.58 9.99 -0.59
C MET A 287 -12.13 9.22 0.61
N GLN A 288 -12.67 8.03 0.35
CA GLN A 288 -12.91 7.04 1.38
C GLN A 288 -11.67 6.17 1.58
N GLY A 289 -11.56 5.58 2.77
CA GLY A 289 -10.52 4.62 3.12
C GLY A 289 -11.09 3.37 3.79
N THR A 290 -10.33 2.29 3.74
CA THR A 290 -10.61 1.06 4.51
C THR A 290 -10.20 1.29 5.97
N ILE A 291 -11.12 1.82 6.76
CA ILE A 291 -10.90 2.33 8.13
C ILE A 291 -12.00 1.77 9.04
N VAL A 292 -11.64 1.41 10.27
CA VAL A 292 -12.58 1.03 11.33
C VAL A 292 -12.21 1.77 12.61
N GLY A 293 -13.06 2.69 13.05
CA GLY A 293 -12.85 3.49 14.26
C GLY A 293 -11.49 4.20 14.29
N GLY A 294 -11.12 4.90 13.21
CA GLY A 294 -9.85 5.63 13.09
C GLY A 294 -8.60 4.77 12.86
N LYS A 295 -8.73 3.43 12.83
CA LYS A 295 -7.65 2.48 12.57
C LYS A 295 -7.77 1.87 11.19
N ARG A 296 -6.67 1.32 10.67
CA ARG A 296 -6.69 0.55 9.41
C ARG A 296 -7.65 -0.64 9.48
N CYS A 297 -8.44 -0.84 8.43
CA CYS A 297 -9.20 -2.06 8.18
C CYS A 297 -8.56 -2.85 7.01
N SER A 298 -7.52 -3.63 7.30
CA SER A 298 -6.90 -4.51 6.29
C SER A 298 -7.81 -5.70 5.96
N THR A 299 -7.50 -6.45 4.89
CA THR A 299 -8.28 -7.67 4.59
C THR A 299 -8.05 -8.80 5.60
N ALA A 300 -6.94 -8.80 6.34
CA ALA A 300 -6.78 -9.69 7.49
C ALA A 300 -7.78 -9.35 8.60
N LYS A 301 -7.92 -8.05 8.90
CA LYS A 301 -8.87 -7.58 9.91
C LYS A 301 -10.32 -7.78 9.48
N ALA A 302 -10.66 -7.43 8.24
CA ALA A 302 -12.01 -7.58 7.71
C ALA A 302 -12.41 -9.05 7.54
N PHE A 303 -11.58 -9.87 6.90
CA PHE A 303 -12.00 -11.20 6.44
C PHE A 303 -11.42 -12.36 7.23
N LEU A 304 -10.27 -12.24 7.91
CA LEU A 304 -9.69 -13.35 8.69
C LEU A 304 -10.03 -13.28 10.18
N ASN A 305 -10.06 -12.09 10.78
CA ASN A 305 -10.39 -11.93 12.21
C ASN A 305 -11.78 -12.51 12.57
N PRO A 306 -12.88 -12.21 11.84
CA PRO A 306 -14.21 -12.71 12.22
C PRO A 306 -14.34 -14.23 12.13
N VAL A 307 -13.45 -14.90 11.41
CA VAL A 307 -13.50 -16.34 11.11
C VAL A 307 -12.32 -17.11 11.69
N LYS A 308 -11.51 -16.47 12.56
CA LYS A 308 -10.27 -17.01 13.13
C LYS A 308 -10.43 -18.33 13.88
N ASN A 309 -11.65 -18.58 14.38
CA ASN A 309 -11.99 -19.77 15.15
C ASN A 309 -12.69 -20.86 14.30
N ARG A 310 -12.87 -20.68 12.99
CA ARG A 310 -13.50 -21.70 12.13
C ARG A 310 -12.61 -22.96 12.07
N PRO A 311 -13.10 -24.14 12.48
CA PRO A 311 -12.26 -25.34 12.60
C PRO A 311 -11.79 -25.88 11.25
N ASN A 312 -12.49 -25.58 10.16
CA ASN A 312 -12.18 -26.03 8.80
C ASN A 312 -11.21 -25.11 8.05
N LEU A 313 -10.90 -23.92 8.58
CA LEU A 313 -9.88 -23.01 8.03
C LEU A 313 -8.56 -23.16 8.78
N LYS A 314 -7.50 -23.56 8.07
CA LYS A 314 -6.15 -23.69 8.60
C LYS A 314 -5.25 -22.63 7.99
N VAL A 315 -4.64 -21.78 8.82
CA VAL A 315 -3.76 -20.69 8.36
C VAL A 315 -2.32 -20.97 8.78
N SER A 316 -1.45 -21.27 7.81
CA SER A 316 -0.03 -21.45 8.06
C SER A 316 0.72 -20.16 7.74
N LYS A 317 1.15 -19.48 8.81
CA LYS A 317 1.89 -18.19 8.78
C LYS A 317 3.39 -18.44 8.62
N ILE A 318 4.11 -17.48 8.06
CA ILE A 318 5.55 -17.58 7.76
C ILE A 318 5.84 -18.85 6.94
N SER A 319 4.99 -19.11 5.95
CA SER A 319 5.02 -20.29 5.09
C SER A 319 5.15 -19.87 3.62
N PHE A 320 6.30 -20.15 3.02
CA PHE A 320 6.66 -19.64 1.70
C PHE A 320 6.47 -20.71 0.61
N ALA A 321 5.45 -20.56 -0.23
CA ALA A 321 5.20 -21.47 -1.35
C ALA A 321 6.27 -21.34 -2.43
N THR A 322 6.85 -22.47 -2.82
CA THR A 322 8.00 -22.54 -3.74
C THR A 322 7.66 -23.20 -5.06
N LYS A 323 6.68 -24.13 -5.09
CA LYS A 323 6.34 -24.88 -6.31
C LYS A 323 4.96 -25.53 -6.27
N ILE A 324 4.24 -25.52 -7.40
CA ILE A 324 3.04 -26.31 -7.64
C ILE A 324 3.42 -27.70 -8.17
N LEU A 325 2.74 -28.72 -7.69
CA LEU A 325 2.95 -30.13 -8.04
C LEU A 325 1.87 -30.61 -9.02
N PHE A 326 2.30 -31.34 -10.07
CA PHE A 326 1.43 -31.82 -11.15
C PHE A 326 1.52 -33.33 -11.34
N HIS A 327 0.38 -33.97 -11.63
CA HIS A 327 0.34 -35.39 -11.99
C HIS A 327 0.91 -35.61 -13.40
N GLY A 328 2.23 -35.83 -13.49
CA GLY A 328 2.91 -36.25 -14.73
C GLY A 328 2.49 -35.43 -15.97
N ASN A 329 2.21 -36.12 -17.07
CA ASN A 329 1.82 -35.50 -18.34
C ASN A 329 0.35 -34.99 -18.37
N LEU A 330 -0.44 -35.19 -17.31
CA LEU A 330 -1.88 -34.87 -17.30
C LEU A 330 -2.19 -33.39 -17.06
N LYS A 331 -1.18 -32.57 -16.72
CA LYS A 331 -1.33 -31.14 -16.38
C LYS A 331 -2.44 -30.88 -15.34
N VAL A 332 -2.57 -31.79 -14.36
CA VAL A 332 -3.50 -31.67 -13.22
C VAL A 332 -2.70 -31.29 -11.98
N ALA A 333 -2.98 -30.13 -11.40
CA ALA A 333 -2.36 -29.69 -10.15
C ALA A 333 -2.92 -30.50 -8.97
N TYR A 334 -2.07 -30.97 -8.07
CA TYR A 334 -2.48 -31.83 -6.93
C TYR A 334 -1.87 -31.43 -5.58
N GLY A 335 -0.92 -30.51 -5.56
CA GLY A 335 -0.34 -30.05 -4.31
C GLY A 335 0.64 -28.90 -4.46
N VAL A 336 1.14 -28.43 -3.33
CA VAL A 336 2.07 -27.30 -3.21
C VAL A 336 3.25 -27.73 -2.34
N LYS A 337 4.46 -27.42 -2.79
CA LYS A 337 5.66 -27.39 -1.94
C LYS A 337 5.84 -26.00 -1.36
N TYR A 338 6.18 -25.93 -0.08
CA TYR A 338 6.46 -24.68 0.62
C TYR A 338 7.45 -24.93 1.75
N LEU A 339 8.12 -23.86 2.18
CA LEU A 339 8.93 -23.84 3.38
C LEU A 339 8.06 -23.40 4.56
N ASP A 340 8.08 -24.15 5.66
CA ASP A 340 7.41 -23.75 6.89
C ASP A 340 8.20 -22.66 7.65
N ARG A 341 7.68 -22.24 8.81
CA ARG A 341 8.30 -21.19 9.64
C ARG A 341 9.69 -21.54 10.18
N HIS A 342 10.09 -22.82 10.10
CA HIS A 342 11.39 -23.33 10.52
C HIS A 342 12.32 -23.58 9.33
N GLY A 343 11.84 -23.33 8.10
CA GLY A 343 12.60 -23.57 6.87
C GLY A 343 12.52 -25.00 6.34
N ASN A 344 11.66 -25.85 6.91
CA ASN A 344 11.49 -27.23 6.43
C ASN A 344 10.64 -27.24 5.16
N GLU A 345 11.04 -27.99 4.14
CA GLU A 345 10.21 -28.20 2.96
C GLU A 345 9.09 -29.21 3.28
N LEU A 346 7.84 -28.77 3.13
CA LEU A 346 6.64 -29.57 3.31
C LEU A 346 5.80 -29.59 2.03
N ARG A 347 4.93 -30.60 1.91
CA ARG A 347 3.91 -30.70 0.87
C ARG A 347 2.51 -30.62 1.46
N ALA A 348 1.66 -29.77 0.89
CA ALA A 348 0.22 -29.82 1.08
C ALA A 348 -0.44 -30.37 -0.18
N ILE A 349 -1.39 -31.29 -0.01
CA ILE A 349 -2.06 -31.99 -1.11
C ILE A 349 -3.52 -31.57 -1.17
N THR A 350 -4.05 -31.39 -2.38
CA THR A 350 -5.46 -31.08 -2.60
C THR A 350 -6.16 -32.14 -3.45
N LYS A 351 -7.45 -32.38 -3.15
CA LYS A 351 -8.34 -33.18 -4.02
C LYS A 351 -9.15 -32.34 -4.99
N LYS A 352 -9.34 -31.04 -4.70
CA LYS A 352 -10.10 -30.13 -5.54
C LYS A 352 -9.16 -29.18 -6.26
N GLU A 353 -8.88 -28.02 -5.69
CA GLU A 353 -8.24 -26.93 -6.43
C GLU A 353 -7.17 -26.21 -5.61
N ILE A 354 -6.15 -25.71 -6.30
CA ILE A 354 -5.17 -24.76 -5.77
C ILE A 354 -5.51 -23.37 -6.30
N ILE A 355 -5.58 -22.40 -5.40
CA ILE A 355 -5.86 -21.01 -5.72
C ILE A 355 -4.63 -20.18 -5.39
N ILE A 356 -4.01 -19.58 -6.40
CA ILE A 356 -2.89 -18.67 -6.22
C ILE A 356 -3.43 -17.24 -6.10
N SER A 357 -3.07 -16.57 -5.00
CA SER A 357 -3.40 -15.18 -4.67
C SER A 357 -2.16 -14.47 -4.09
N ALA A 358 -0.99 -14.77 -4.64
CA ALA A 358 0.31 -14.30 -4.15
C ALA A 358 0.63 -12.85 -4.60
N GLY A 359 -0.22 -12.26 -5.43
CA GLY A 359 -0.10 -10.90 -5.95
C GLY A 359 0.72 -10.82 -7.25
N THR A 360 0.64 -9.66 -7.91
CA THR A 360 1.15 -9.43 -9.28
C THR A 360 2.59 -9.89 -9.55
N ILE A 361 3.45 -9.91 -8.53
CA ILE A 361 4.87 -10.27 -8.68
C ILE A 361 5.10 -11.74 -8.35
N ASN A 362 4.63 -12.22 -7.20
CA ASN A 362 4.88 -13.59 -6.76
C ASN A 362 4.03 -14.64 -7.50
N SER A 363 2.84 -14.28 -7.96
CA SER A 363 1.97 -15.15 -8.73
C SER A 363 2.60 -15.65 -10.04
N PRO A 364 3.10 -14.77 -10.94
CA PRO A 364 3.82 -15.22 -12.13
C PRO A 364 5.14 -15.92 -11.78
N GLN A 365 5.86 -15.48 -10.74
CA GLN A 365 7.07 -16.16 -10.28
C GLN A 365 6.79 -17.62 -9.90
N LEU A 366 5.78 -17.87 -9.07
CA LEU A 366 5.40 -19.21 -8.65
C LEU A 366 4.96 -20.08 -9.82
N LEU A 367 4.18 -19.55 -10.76
CA LEU A 367 3.79 -20.27 -11.97
C LEU A 367 5.02 -20.66 -12.80
N MET A 368 5.93 -19.73 -13.06
CA MET A 368 7.15 -20.00 -13.83
C MET A 368 8.06 -21.03 -13.15
N LEU A 369 8.28 -20.93 -11.83
CA LEU A 369 9.05 -21.93 -11.05
C LEU A 369 8.40 -23.32 -11.08
N SER A 370 7.09 -23.36 -11.31
CA SER A 370 6.30 -24.58 -11.43
C SER A 370 6.23 -25.12 -12.87
N GLY A 371 6.89 -24.46 -13.83
CA GLY A 371 6.93 -24.86 -15.23
C GLY A 371 5.79 -24.31 -16.09
N ILE A 372 5.05 -23.31 -15.62
CA ILE A 372 4.00 -22.64 -16.40
C ILE A 372 4.44 -21.22 -16.72
N GLY A 373 4.71 -20.93 -17.99
CA GLY A 373 5.20 -19.63 -18.44
C GLY A 373 5.88 -19.70 -19.81
N PRO A 374 6.56 -18.62 -20.24
CA PRO A 374 7.12 -18.55 -21.58
C PRO A 374 8.16 -19.66 -21.79
N LYS A 375 7.89 -20.57 -22.74
CA LYS A 375 8.70 -21.78 -22.95
C LYS A 375 10.19 -21.49 -23.06
N ALA A 376 10.58 -20.53 -23.91
CA ALA A 376 11.98 -20.19 -24.13
C ALA A 376 12.68 -19.70 -22.84
N HIS A 377 11.99 -18.88 -22.03
CA HIS A 377 12.53 -18.39 -20.76
C HIS A 377 12.74 -19.55 -19.76
N LEU A 378 11.74 -20.42 -19.62
CA LEU A 378 11.82 -21.59 -18.74
C LEU A 378 12.92 -22.56 -19.14
N GLU A 379 13.04 -22.85 -20.44
CA GLU A 379 14.09 -23.73 -20.99
C GLU A 379 15.49 -23.14 -20.77
N SER A 380 15.65 -21.82 -20.91
CA SER A 380 16.94 -21.14 -20.66
C SER A 380 17.43 -21.29 -19.21
N LEU A 381 16.50 -21.46 -18.26
CA LEU A 381 16.79 -21.70 -16.85
C LEU A 381 16.77 -23.20 -16.49
N GLY A 382 16.61 -24.10 -17.46
CA GLY A 382 16.54 -25.55 -17.21
C GLY A 382 15.31 -25.97 -16.39
N ILE A 383 14.20 -25.22 -16.48
CA ILE A 383 12.92 -25.56 -15.86
C ILE A 383 12.10 -26.39 -16.84
N LYS A 384 11.62 -27.57 -16.39
CA LYS A 384 10.73 -28.40 -17.19
C LYS A 384 9.43 -27.65 -17.48
N VAL A 385 9.13 -27.45 -18.76
CA VAL A 385 7.89 -26.81 -19.21
C VAL A 385 6.71 -27.77 -19.05
N ILE A 386 5.74 -27.36 -18.24
CA ILE A 386 4.42 -27.98 -18.09
C ILE A 386 3.43 -27.36 -19.06
N ASN A 387 3.42 -26.03 -19.17
CA ASN A 387 2.56 -25.34 -20.11
C ASN A 387 3.20 -24.01 -20.57
N ASP A 388 3.14 -23.78 -21.87
CA ASP A 388 3.64 -22.55 -22.50
C ASP A 388 2.53 -21.49 -22.48
N LEU A 389 2.73 -20.43 -21.70
CA LEU A 389 1.80 -19.31 -21.51
C LEU A 389 2.59 -18.01 -21.35
N GLN A 390 1.98 -16.88 -21.70
CA GLN A 390 2.58 -15.55 -21.55
C GLN A 390 2.53 -15.03 -20.09
N VAL A 391 3.00 -15.86 -19.15
CA VAL A 391 3.10 -15.51 -17.72
C VAL A 391 4.20 -14.48 -17.52
N GLY A 392 3.90 -13.43 -16.77
CA GLY A 392 4.82 -12.33 -16.49
C GLY A 392 4.67 -11.15 -17.45
N GLU A 393 4.08 -11.36 -18.63
CA GLU A 393 3.87 -10.33 -19.66
C GLU A 393 2.74 -9.33 -19.30
N ASN A 394 2.65 -8.23 -20.04
CA ASN A 394 1.55 -7.24 -19.92
C ASN A 394 1.46 -6.56 -18.54
N LEU A 395 2.58 -6.51 -17.79
CA LEU A 395 2.68 -5.77 -16.53
C LEU A 395 2.30 -4.31 -16.76
N GLN A 396 1.40 -3.82 -15.92
CA GLN A 396 0.90 -2.44 -15.93
C GLN A 396 0.91 -1.90 -14.51
N ASP A 397 1.33 -0.66 -14.34
CA ASP A 397 1.30 0.05 -13.05
C ASP A 397 0.99 1.52 -13.30
N HIS A 398 0.34 2.16 -12.32
CA HIS A 398 0.12 3.60 -12.36
C HIS A 398 1.41 4.33 -12.03
N LEU A 399 1.89 5.13 -12.99
CA LEU A 399 3.07 5.96 -12.82
C LEU A 399 2.67 7.32 -12.25
N LEU A 400 3.36 7.81 -11.22
CA LEU A 400 3.17 9.14 -10.66
C LEU A 400 4.43 9.98 -10.84
N MET A 401 4.29 11.30 -10.97
CA MET A 401 5.40 12.25 -11.05
C MET A 401 5.54 13.02 -9.73
N ALA A 402 6.69 12.90 -9.07
CA ALA A 402 7.00 13.57 -7.80
C ALA A 402 7.84 14.86 -8.00
N GLY A 403 7.62 15.59 -9.10
CA GLY A 403 8.46 16.73 -9.51
C GLY A 403 7.79 18.10 -9.44
N LEU A 404 6.53 18.18 -9.00
CA LEU A 404 5.78 19.43 -8.92
C LEU A 404 5.42 19.71 -7.47
N LEU A 405 5.83 20.87 -6.97
CA LEU A 405 5.49 21.33 -5.63
C LEU A 405 4.65 22.60 -5.72
N PHE A 406 3.60 22.67 -4.91
CA PHE A 406 3.03 23.94 -4.53
C PHE A 406 3.62 24.36 -3.19
N SER A 407 3.99 25.63 -3.05
CA SER A 407 4.39 26.20 -1.76
C SER A 407 3.45 27.31 -1.33
N TYR A 408 3.16 27.41 -0.03
CA TYR A 408 2.17 28.33 0.52
C TYR A 408 2.75 29.15 1.67
N ASN A 409 2.14 30.31 1.95
CA ASN A 409 2.41 31.06 3.16
C ASN A 409 1.43 30.58 4.24
N TYR A 410 1.75 29.44 4.84
CA TYR A 410 0.84 28.72 5.73
C TYR A 410 1.63 28.05 6.86
N THR A 411 1.10 28.13 8.08
CA THR A 411 1.69 27.50 9.28
C THR A 411 0.58 26.85 10.09
N ARG A 412 0.84 25.62 10.58
CA ARG A 412 -0.05 24.90 11.49
C ARG A 412 0.53 24.86 12.89
N ASP A 413 -0.35 24.69 13.88
CA ASP A 413 0.06 24.31 15.23
C ASP A 413 0.39 22.81 15.25
N ILE A 414 1.67 22.47 15.44
CA ILE A 414 2.18 21.10 15.36
C ILE A 414 2.54 20.64 16.76
N LYS A 415 1.92 19.54 17.20
CA LYS A 415 2.27 18.87 18.45
C LYS A 415 3.40 17.85 18.23
N PRO A 416 4.18 17.51 19.27
CA PRO A 416 5.07 16.35 19.23
C PRO A 416 4.33 15.07 18.82
N LEU A 417 5.03 14.18 18.12
CA LEU A 417 4.47 12.90 17.65
C LEU A 417 3.93 12.04 18.81
N THR A 418 4.58 12.11 19.96
CA THR A 418 4.17 11.41 21.20
C THR A 418 2.80 11.84 21.68
N ASP A 419 2.47 13.13 21.56
CA ASP A 419 1.20 13.68 22.01
C ASP A 419 0.07 13.20 21.09
N TYR A 420 0.30 13.23 19.77
CA TYR A 420 -0.65 12.66 18.82
C TYR A 420 -0.84 11.16 19.01
N MET A 421 0.20 10.42 19.44
CA MET A 421 0.09 9.00 19.75
C MET A 421 -0.72 8.76 21.03
N TYR A 422 -0.51 9.57 22.07
CA TYR A 422 -1.31 9.49 23.30
C TYR A 422 -2.79 9.79 23.03
N GLU A 423 -3.09 10.85 22.27
CA GLU A 423 -4.45 11.18 21.82
C GLU A 423 -5.05 10.02 20.99
N PHE A 424 -4.27 9.45 20.07
CA PHE A 424 -4.72 8.32 19.26
C PHE A 424 -5.04 7.09 20.09
N LEU A 425 -4.20 6.71 21.07
CA LEU A 425 -4.45 5.55 21.93
C LEU A 425 -5.70 5.73 22.79
N THR A 426 -5.94 6.94 23.28
CA THR A 426 -7.03 7.22 24.22
C THR A 426 -8.37 7.47 23.53
N THR A 427 -8.37 7.96 22.28
CA THR A 427 -9.61 8.36 21.58
C THR A 427 -9.83 7.70 20.22
N ASN A 428 -8.82 6.98 19.70
CA ASN A 428 -8.72 6.55 18.30
C ASN A 428 -8.84 7.70 17.27
N SER A 429 -8.60 8.94 17.69
CA SER A 429 -8.72 10.14 16.86
C SER A 429 -7.58 11.11 17.15
N SER A 430 -6.75 11.37 16.14
CA SER A 430 -5.71 12.40 16.16
C SER A 430 -5.20 12.59 14.72
N ARG A 431 -4.20 13.45 14.51
CA ARG A 431 -3.51 13.56 13.21
C ARG A 431 -3.03 12.19 12.68
N LEU A 432 -2.74 11.23 13.57
CA LEU A 432 -2.31 9.87 13.20
C LEU A 432 -3.44 8.97 12.68
N SER A 433 -4.69 9.31 13.01
CA SER A 433 -5.85 8.61 12.48
C SER A 433 -6.16 8.98 11.02
N GLY A 434 -5.52 10.02 10.47
CA GLY A 434 -5.67 10.49 9.10
C GLY A 434 -4.45 10.22 8.21
N ILE A 435 -4.55 10.66 6.95
CA ILE A 435 -3.45 10.61 5.95
C ILE A 435 -3.15 11.98 5.32
N GLY A 436 -3.59 13.08 5.96
CA GLY A 436 -3.38 14.44 5.47
C GLY A 436 -4.10 14.72 4.16
N THR A 437 -3.51 15.57 3.31
CA THR A 437 -4.07 15.93 1.99
C THR A 437 -4.20 14.75 1.02
N LEU A 438 -3.55 13.62 1.27
CA LEU A 438 -3.74 12.39 0.51
C LEU A 438 -5.19 11.85 0.59
N GLY A 439 -5.94 12.25 1.63
CA GLY A 439 -7.37 11.99 1.76
C GLY A 439 -8.22 12.73 0.72
N TYR A 440 -7.62 13.54 -0.15
CA TYR A 440 -8.27 14.28 -1.22
C TYR A 440 -7.54 14.09 -2.54
N ALA A 441 -8.27 13.84 -3.63
CA ALA A 441 -7.67 13.67 -4.94
C ALA A 441 -8.52 14.27 -6.06
N PRO A 442 -7.96 15.18 -6.88
CA PRO A 442 -8.50 15.49 -8.19
C PRO A 442 -8.49 14.26 -9.13
N PHE A 443 -9.61 13.97 -9.77
CA PHE A 443 -9.71 13.09 -10.93
C PHE A 443 -10.12 13.92 -12.13
N ILE A 444 -9.21 14.04 -13.10
CA ILE A 444 -9.36 14.93 -14.24
C ILE A 444 -9.19 14.18 -15.55
N ASN A 445 -9.75 14.77 -16.61
CA ASN A 445 -9.44 14.41 -17.97
C ASN A 445 -8.65 15.57 -18.59
N THR A 446 -7.41 15.31 -18.97
CA THR A 446 -6.48 16.34 -19.45
C THR A 446 -6.85 16.93 -20.81
N TYR A 447 -7.77 16.31 -21.57
CA TYR A 447 -8.28 16.85 -22.83
C TYR A 447 -9.50 17.74 -22.62
N SER A 448 -10.48 17.28 -21.85
CA SER A 448 -11.72 18.00 -21.61
C SER A 448 -12.43 17.52 -20.35
N SER A 449 -12.83 18.45 -19.49
CA SER A 449 -13.65 18.17 -18.30
C SER A 449 -15.03 17.56 -18.62
N MET A 450 -15.51 17.69 -19.86
CA MET A 450 -16.76 17.06 -20.31
C MET A 450 -16.66 15.54 -20.46
N LEU A 451 -15.44 15.02 -20.64
CA LEU A 451 -15.19 13.58 -20.70
C LEU A 451 -15.18 13.03 -19.26
N LYS A 452 -16.24 12.30 -18.89
CA LYS A 452 -16.37 11.63 -17.58
C LYS A 452 -15.45 10.40 -17.42
N LEU A 453 -14.22 10.50 -17.90
CA LEU A 453 -13.26 9.41 -17.96
C LEU A 453 -11.88 9.96 -17.61
N PRO A 454 -11.45 9.87 -16.34
CA PRO A 454 -10.21 10.50 -15.93
C PRO A 454 -9.01 9.76 -16.53
N ASP A 455 -8.02 10.51 -16.98
CA ASP A 455 -6.72 9.99 -17.40
C ASP A 455 -5.61 10.31 -16.38
N ILE A 456 -5.87 11.26 -15.48
CA ILE A 456 -5.00 11.62 -14.36
C ILE A 456 -5.79 11.63 -13.04
N GLN A 457 -5.17 11.05 -12.01
CA GLN A 457 -5.47 11.31 -10.60
C GLN A 457 -4.33 12.15 -10.02
N ILE A 458 -4.61 13.17 -9.23
CA ILE A 458 -3.57 13.97 -8.57
C ILE A 458 -3.49 13.56 -7.10
N HIS A 459 -2.38 12.95 -6.70
CA HIS A 459 -2.09 12.64 -5.30
C HIS A 459 -1.39 13.83 -4.64
N GLN A 460 -1.68 14.05 -3.36
CA GLN A 460 -1.18 15.20 -2.62
C GLN A 460 -0.52 14.77 -1.31
N TYR A 461 0.62 15.37 -1.00
CA TYR A 461 1.30 15.22 0.28
C TYR A 461 1.76 16.57 0.78
N ASP A 462 1.21 17.01 1.90
CA ASP A 462 1.53 18.29 2.51
C ASP A 462 2.56 18.15 3.63
N PHE A 463 3.46 19.12 3.70
CA PHE A 463 4.52 19.24 4.69
C PHE A 463 4.52 20.66 5.25
N ASP A 464 4.64 20.75 6.57
CA ASP A 464 4.80 22.03 7.24
C ASP A 464 6.17 22.64 6.91
N ILE A 465 6.34 23.95 7.14
CA ILE A 465 7.64 24.61 6.96
C ILE A 465 8.69 23.92 7.84
N ASN A 466 9.83 23.58 7.25
CA ASN A 466 10.94 22.92 7.94
C ASN A 466 10.62 21.54 8.55
N ASP A 467 9.66 20.80 7.98
CA ASP A 467 9.28 19.44 8.38
C ASP A 467 10.23 18.38 7.79
N THR A 468 11.47 18.41 8.27
CA THR A 468 12.56 17.55 7.78
C THR A 468 12.27 16.07 8.00
N PHE A 469 11.73 15.69 9.16
CA PHE A 469 11.46 14.29 9.50
C PHE A 469 10.45 13.62 8.56
N ALA A 470 9.30 14.26 8.30
CA ALA A 470 8.29 13.68 7.42
C ALA A 470 8.76 13.73 5.95
N LEU A 471 9.44 14.81 5.54
CA LEU A 471 9.95 14.95 4.17
C LEU A 471 11.05 13.91 3.87
N ASP A 472 11.97 13.67 4.79
CA ASP A 472 12.99 12.62 4.66
C ASP A 472 12.37 11.22 4.59
N ASN A 473 11.27 10.99 5.33
CA ASN A 473 10.52 9.75 5.21
C ASN A 473 9.98 9.55 3.78
N LEU A 474 9.37 10.57 3.18
CA LEU A 474 8.87 10.53 1.81
C LEU A 474 9.99 10.26 0.79
N ILE A 475 11.10 11.00 0.90
CA ILE A 475 12.29 10.85 0.04
C ILE A 475 12.79 9.41 0.12
N LYS A 476 12.95 8.87 1.33
CA LYS A 476 13.39 7.49 1.56
C LYS A 476 12.42 6.46 1.01
N VAL A 477 11.11 6.67 1.17
CA VAL A 477 10.04 5.77 0.76
C VAL A 477 9.98 5.64 -0.77
N PHE A 478 10.02 6.77 -1.48
CA PHE A 478 10.09 6.74 -2.95
C PHE A 478 11.47 6.31 -3.47
N GLY A 479 12.49 6.32 -2.61
CA GLY A 479 13.86 5.99 -3.01
C GLY A 479 14.48 7.09 -3.86
N ILE A 480 14.10 8.35 -3.61
CA ILE A 480 14.62 9.51 -4.31
C ILE A 480 16.07 9.73 -3.87
N ARG A 481 16.95 10.08 -4.81
CA ARG A 481 18.36 10.38 -4.51
C ARG A 481 18.49 11.64 -3.66
N ASP A 482 19.47 11.66 -2.78
CA ASP A 482 19.75 12.78 -1.88
C ASP A 482 19.93 14.11 -2.63
N GLU A 483 20.54 14.10 -3.81
CA GLU A 483 20.72 15.30 -4.64
C GLU A 483 19.40 15.94 -5.07
N ILE A 484 18.38 15.13 -5.36
CA ILE A 484 17.02 15.61 -5.68
C ILE A 484 16.27 15.94 -4.38
N GLY A 485 16.45 15.13 -3.33
CA GLY A 485 15.86 15.39 -2.01
C GLY A 485 16.22 16.76 -1.45
N LYS A 486 17.47 17.20 -1.65
CA LYS A 486 17.93 18.55 -1.28
C LYS A 486 17.11 19.66 -1.96
N LEU A 487 16.73 19.50 -3.22
CA LEU A 487 15.90 20.48 -3.94
C LEU A 487 14.52 20.63 -3.29
N TYR A 488 13.94 19.55 -2.75
CA TYR A 488 12.69 19.63 -2.00
C TYR A 488 12.88 20.37 -0.68
N HIS A 489 13.95 20.05 0.05
CA HIS A 489 14.30 20.72 1.32
C HIS A 489 14.53 22.22 1.14
N GLU A 490 15.15 22.64 0.03
CA GLU A 490 15.38 24.07 -0.27
C GLU A 490 14.08 24.88 -0.39
N VAL A 491 13.02 24.27 -0.92
CA VAL A 491 11.69 24.88 -0.97
C VAL A 491 11.02 24.82 0.41
N ASN A 492 11.05 23.65 1.07
CA ASN A 492 10.39 23.43 2.36
C ASN A 492 10.98 24.24 3.52
N ALA A 493 12.27 24.56 3.47
CA ALA A 493 12.95 25.39 4.47
C ALA A 493 12.40 26.83 4.53
N LYS A 494 11.72 27.28 3.46
CA LYS A 494 11.21 28.65 3.35
C LYS A 494 9.69 28.74 3.50
N ARG A 495 8.97 27.69 3.12
CA ARG A 495 7.50 27.69 3.00
C ARG A 495 6.96 26.28 3.24
N ALA A 496 5.74 26.17 3.74
CA ALA A 496 5.00 24.90 3.70
C ALA A 496 4.83 24.47 2.23
N ILE A 497 4.90 23.16 1.97
CA ILE A 497 4.79 22.62 0.60
C ILE A 497 3.71 21.55 0.52
N SER A 498 3.14 21.38 -0.67
CA SER A 498 2.48 20.14 -1.08
C SER A 498 3.13 19.60 -2.32
N PHE A 499 3.46 18.31 -2.32
CA PHE A 499 3.67 17.58 -3.57
C PHE A 499 2.33 17.48 -4.29
N VAL A 500 2.32 17.85 -5.57
CA VAL A 500 1.14 17.75 -6.45
C VAL A 500 1.49 16.75 -7.53
N MET A 501 1.19 15.48 -7.28
CA MET A 501 1.72 14.37 -8.07
C MET A 501 0.68 13.86 -9.04
N PRO A 502 0.73 14.26 -10.33
CA PRO A 502 -0.13 13.65 -11.33
C PRO A 502 0.24 12.18 -11.47
N THR A 503 -0.78 11.33 -11.48
CA THR A 503 -0.70 9.88 -11.62
C THR A 503 -1.46 9.46 -12.86
N LEU A 504 -0.77 8.76 -13.76
CA LEU A 504 -1.34 8.26 -15.00
C LEU A 504 -2.23 7.05 -14.73
N LEU A 505 -3.53 7.15 -15.07
CA LEU A 505 -4.54 6.13 -14.78
C LEU A 505 -4.74 5.08 -15.89
N LYS A 506 -4.27 5.35 -17.11
CA LYS A 506 -4.30 4.42 -18.24
C LYS A 506 -2.98 4.45 -19.00
N PRO A 507 -1.91 3.88 -18.43
CA PRO A 507 -0.62 3.75 -19.11
C PRO A 507 -0.74 2.89 -20.37
N ALA A 508 -0.15 3.36 -21.47
CA ALA A 508 0.07 2.62 -22.70
C ALA A 508 1.31 1.72 -22.60
N SER A 509 2.30 2.12 -21.81
CA SER A 509 3.51 1.34 -21.51
C SER A 509 3.19 -0.05 -20.95
N ARG A 510 4.03 -1.04 -21.27
CA ARG A 510 3.93 -2.42 -20.76
C ARG A 510 5.29 -2.91 -20.32
N GLY A 511 5.32 -3.52 -19.15
CA GLY A 511 6.49 -4.21 -18.61
C GLY A 511 6.33 -5.72 -18.62
N GLN A 512 7.24 -6.39 -17.92
CA GLN A 512 7.20 -7.83 -17.70
C GLN A 512 7.91 -8.25 -16.40
N ILE A 513 7.51 -9.41 -15.87
CA ILE A 513 8.16 -10.09 -14.75
C ILE A 513 8.86 -11.35 -15.26
N LEU A 514 10.15 -11.48 -15.01
CA LEU A 514 10.94 -12.65 -15.40
C LEU A 514 11.59 -13.30 -14.18
N LEU A 515 11.70 -14.63 -14.19
CA LEU A 515 12.56 -15.30 -13.22
C LEU A 515 14.01 -14.83 -13.36
N LYS A 516 14.64 -14.48 -12.24
CA LYS A 516 16.09 -14.23 -12.16
C LYS A 516 16.88 -15.54 -12.16
N SER A 517 16.36 -16.55 -11.46
CA SER A 517 16.95 -17.88 -11.37
C SER A 517 15.87 -18.92 -11.01
N ARG A 518 16.28 -20.18 -10.77
CA ARG A 518 15.42 -21.25 -10.25
C ARG A 518 15.22 -21.21 -8.73
N ASN A 519 15.97 -20.37 -8.02
CA ASN A 519 15.85 -20.25 -6.57
C ASN A 519 14.59 -19.44 -6.23
N PRO A 520 13.60 -20.01 -5.50
CA PRO A 520 12.39 -19.28 -5.15
C PRO A 520 12.65 -18.04 -4.27
N HIS A 521 13.78 -17.98 -3.56
CA HIS A 521 14.15 -16.81 -2.74
C HIS A 521 14.70 -15.63 -3.55
N ASP A 522 15.16 -15.87 -4.77
CA ASP A 522 15.66 -14.80 -5.61
C ASP A 522 14.48 -13.95 -6.07
N LYS A 523 14.55 -12.64 -5.80
CA LYS A 523 13.56 -11.69 -6.32
C LYS A 523 13.57 -11.76 -7.85
N PRO A 524 12.39 -11.79 -8.50
CA PRO A 524 12.31 -11.82 -9.95
C PRO A 524 12.85 -10.51 -10.53
N ARG A 525 13.26 -10.57 -11.79
CA ARG A 525 13.55 -9.39 -12.62
C ARG A 525 12.23 -8.67 -12.87
N ILE A 526 12.20 -7.36 -12.65
CA ILE A 526 11.00 -6.53 -12.85
C ILE A 526 11.36 -5.46 -13.87
N ILE A 527 10.91 -5.65 -15.10
CA ILE A 527 11.09 -4.69 -16.19
C ILE A 527 9.81 -3.87 -16.21
N SER A 528 9.85 -2.62 -15.78
CA SER A 528 8.65 -1.81 -15.59
C SER A 528 8.03 -1.38 -16.92
N GLY A 529 8.87 -1.16 -17.94
CA GLY A 529 8.49 -0.59 -19.22
C GLY A 529 8.04 0.87 -19.12
N TYR A 530 8.28 1.55 -17.99
CA TYR A 530 7.79 2.91 -17.78
C TYR A 530 8.26 3.87 -18.85
N LEU A 531 7.30 4.68 -19.32
CA LEU A 531 7.52 5.71 -20.34
C LEU A 531 8.05 5.18 -21.69
N SER A 532 7.90 3.88 -21.96
CA SER A 532 8.19 3.26 -23.26
C SER A 532 7.25 3.72 -24.38
N SER A 533 6.21 4.50 -24.06
CA SER A 533 5.23 5.04 -25.00
C SER A 533 5.11 6.55 -24.87
N ASP A 534 5.24 7.28 -25.99
CA ASP A 534 5.04 8.73 -26.05
C ASP A 534 3.64 9.17 -25.61
N LYS A 535 2.64 8.27 -25.66
CA LYS A 535 1.28 8.58 -25.17
C LYS A 535 1.28 8.88 -23.68
N ASP A 536 2.13 8.20 -22.91
CA ASP A 536 2.22 8.37 -21.47
C ASP A 536 2.89 9.70 -21.16
N MET A 537 4.02 9.98 -21.81
CA MET A 537 4.73 11.27 -21.75
C MET A 537 3.80 12.45 -22.09
N ASN A 538 3.09 12.38 -23.22
CA ASN A 538 2.20 13.45 -23.66
C ASN A 538 1.04 13.70 -22.66
N THR A 539 0.59 12.66 -21.95
CA THR A 539 -0.46 12.81 -20.94
C THR A 539 0.06 13.52 -19.70
N PHE A 540 1.28 13.23 -19.26
CA PHE A 540 1.92 14.01 -18.20
C PHE A 540 2.14 15.47 -18.58
N LEU A 541 2.56 15.77 -19.81
CA LEU A 541 2.73 17.16 -20.26
C LEU A 541 1.44 17.96 -20.13
N ARG A 542 0.30 17.39 -20.57
CA ARG A 542 -1.02 18.04 -20.37
C ARG A 542 -1.41 18.16 -18.90
N ALA A 543 -1.02 17.19 -18.06
CA ALA A 543 -1.24 17.25 -16.61
C ALA A 543 -0.45 18.40 -15.96
N ILE A 544 0.82 18.59 -16.35
CA ILE A 544 1.67 19.70 -15.88
C ILE A 544 1.03 21.04 -16.29
N ASP A 545 0.53 21.14 -17.52
CA ASP A 545 -0.17 22.36 -17.98
C ASP A 545 -1.46 22.63 -17.19
N PHE A 546 -2.22 21.58 -16.86
CA PHE A 546 -3.40 21.70 -15.99
C PHE A 546 -3.00 22.20 -14.59
N ILE A 547 -1.98 21.62 -13.97
CA ILE A 547 -1.49 22.02 -12.64
C ILE A 547 -0.94 23.46 -12.66
N SER A 548 -0.28 23.88 -13.73
CA SER A 548 0.15 25.27 -13.92
C SER A 548 -1.02 26.26 -13.97
N LYS A 549 -2.14 25.87 -14.59
CA LYS A 549 -3.38 26.67 -14.57
C LYS A 549 -4.00 26.69 -13.18
N LEU A 550 -4.03 25.55 -12.47
CA LEU A 550 -4.56 25.43 -11.12
C LEU A 550 -3.84 26.37 -10.15
N ALA A 551 -2.51 26.41 -10.20
CA ALA A 551 -1.70 27.32 -9.37
C ALA A 551 -2.05 28.81 -9.57
N LYS A 552 -2.59 29.19 -10.74
CA LYS A 552 -2.90 30.58 -11.11
C LYS A 552 -4.35 30.99 -10.80
N THR A 553 -5.17 30.08 -10.28
CA THR A 553 -6.56 30.35 -9.90
C THR A 553 -6.62 31.34 -8.72
N GLU A 554 -7.70 32.10 -8.63
CA GLU A 554 -7.87 33.08 -7.55
C GLU A 554 -7.96 32.41 -6.18
N SER A 555 -8.58 31.23 -6.12
CA SER A 555 -8.61 30.40 -4.92
C SER A 555 -7.22 30.02 -4.41
N MET A 556 -6.32 29.55 -5.30
CA MET A 556 -4.95 29.18 -4.91
C MET A 556 -4.11 30.41 -4.54
N LYS A 557 -4.32 31.56 -5.19
CA LYS A 557 -3.64 32.82 -4.84
C LYS A 557 -3.91 33.29 -3.42
N LYS A 558 -5.05 32.94 -2.81
CA LYS A 558 -5.36 33.26 -1.41
C LYS A 558 -4.35 32.67 -0.42
N LEU A 559 -3.70 31.56 -0.77
CA LEU A 559 -2.62 30.94 0.02
C LEU A 559 -1.21 31.42 -0.40
N ASP A 560 -1.11 32.44 -1.25
CA ASP A 560 0.16 32.86 -1.87
C ASP A 560 0.87 31.67 -2.54
N THR A 561 0.09 30.86 -3.28
CA THR A 561 0.59 29.62 -3.88
C THR A 561 1.63 29.91 -4.96
N GLN A 562 2.78 29.23 -4.89
CA GLN A 562 3.79 29.21 -5.95
C GLN A 562 4.01 27.78 -6.44
N LEU A 563 4.03 27.59 -7.76
CA LEU A 563 4.38 26.32 -8.38
C LEU A 563 5.90 26.25 -8.62
N HIS A 564 6.51 25.17 -8.15
CA HIS A 564 7.90 24.82 -8.38
C HIS A 564 7.97 23.57 -9.25
N GLU A 565 8.62 23.67 -10.41
CA GLU A 565 9.04 22.52 -11.22
C GLU A 565 10.46 22.15 -10.78
N ILE A 566 10.61 21.00 -10.10
CA ILE A 566 11.91 20.56 -9.60
C ILE A 566 12.80 20.17 -10.78
N ALA A 567 14.01 20.72 -10.80
CA ALA A 567 14.97 20.53 -11.87
C ALA A 567 16.06 19.53 -11.45
N PRO A 568 16.00 18.26 -11.89
CA PRO A 568 17.13 17.35 -11.70
C PRO A 568 18.37 17.95 -12.39
N PRO A 569 19.58 17.84 -11.79
CA PRO A 569 20.79 18.44 -12.37
C PRO A 569 21.05 18.03 -13.83
N ALA A 570 20.73 16.78 -14.18
CA ALA A 570 20.89 16.26 -15.55
C ALA A 570 19.95 16.94 -16.58
N CYS A 571 18.90 17.64 -16.13
CA CYS A 571 17.90 18.27 -16.97
C CYS A 571 18.10 19.78 -17.12
N GLU A 572 19.03 20.40 -16.38
CA GLU A 572 19.32 21.85 -16.44
C GLU A 572 19.91 22.30 -17.80
N VAL A 573 20.34 21.35 -18.63
CA VAL A 573 20.76 21.61 -20.02
C VAL A 573 19.63 22.14 -20.89
N TYR A 574 18.37 21.95 -20.48
CA TYR A 574 17.19 22.46 -21.17
C TYR A 574 16.63 23.68 -20.43
N PRO A 575 16.05 24.67 -21.14
CA PRO A 575 15.38 25.79 -20.49
C PRO A 575 14.28 25.33 -19.53
N LEU A 576 14.23 25.88 -18.32
CA LEU A 576 13.22 25.53 -17.32
C LEU A 576 11.80 25.66 -17.90
N SER A 577 10.93 24.69 -17.57
CA SER A 577 9.56 24.59 -18.06
C SER A 577 9.39 24.38 -19.58
N SER A 578 10.47 24.22 -20.36
CA SER A 578 10.38 23.76 -21.76
C SER A 578 9.82 22.33 -21.86
N GLU A 579 9.33 21.94 -23.03
CA GLU A 579 8.86 20.57 -23.25
C GLU A 579 10.01 19.56 -23.08
N GLU A 580 11.21 19.89 -23.56
CA GLU A 580 12.43 19.09 -23.45
C GLU A 580 12.84 18.92 -21.98
N PHE A 581 12.80 20.00 -21.20
CA PHE A 581 13.03 19.96 -19.76
C PHE A 581 12.03 19.02 -19.09
N ARG A 582 10.72 19.17 -19.35
CA ARG A 582 9.67 18.36 -18.72
C ARG A 582 9.77 16.89 -19.10
N LYS A 583 10.11 16.56 -20.36
CA LYS A 583 10.39 15.18 -20.78
C LYS A 583 11.60 14.60 -20.05
N CYS A 584 12.68 15.37 -19.89
CA CYS A 584 13.83 14.95 -19.09
C CYS A 584 13.45 14.73 -17.62
N ALA A 585 12.73 15.68 -17.02
CA ALA A 585 12.28 15.63 -15.63
C ALA A 585 11.38 14.42 -15.37
N LEU A 586 10.48 14.07 -16.30
CA LEU A 586 9.65 12.87 -16.19
C LEU A 586 10.50 11.60 -16.05
N LYS A 587 11.55 11.42 -16.85
CA LYS A 587 12.43 10.25 -16.76
C LYS A 587 13.13 10.12 -15.39
N HIS A 588 13.32 11.24 -14.68
CA HIS A 588 13.99 11.26 -13.37
C HIS A 588 13.01 11.20 -12.20
N LEU A 589 11.89 11.91 -12.29
CA LEU A 589 10.99 12.22 -11.18
C LEU A 589 9.71 11.38 -11.19
N THR A 590 9.53 10.48 -12.16
CA THR A 590 8.44 9.52 -12.11
C THR A 590 8.79 8.27 -11.30
N THR A 591 7.84 7.78 -10.52
CA THR A 591 7.91 6.52 -9.78
C THR A 591 6.55 5.82 -9.74
N THR A 592 6.51 4.63 -9.17
CA THR A 592 5.30 3.81 -9.04
C THR A 592 4.28 4.43 -8.06
N SER A 593 2.99 4.23 -8.33
CA SER A 593 1.90 4.44 -7.36
C SER A 593 1.55 3.15 -6.60
N TYR A 594 2.41 2.13 -6.72
CA TYR A 594 2.33 0.82 -6.08
C TYR A 594 1.12 -0.02 -6.53
N HIS A 595 0.73 0.11 -7.79
CA HIS A 595 -0.44 -0.54 -8.39
C HIS A 595 -0.08 -1.52 -9.54
N PRO A 596 0.97 -2.38 -9.42
CA PRO A 596 1.27 -3.32 -10.49
C PRO A 596 0.13 -4.35 -10.64
N THR A 597 -0.27 -4.62 -11.88
CA THR A 597 -1.33 -5.56 -12.26
C THR A 597 -0.97 -6.34 -13.53
N SER A 598 -1.86 -7.23 -13.94
CA SER A 598 -1.98 -7.70 -15.34
C SER A 598 -0.91 -8.69 -15.85
N THR A 599 -0.02 -9.17 -14.97
CA THR A 599 1.07 -10.11 -15.29
C THR A 599 0.62 -11.53 -15.64
N CYS A 600 -0.64 -11.85 -15.36
CA CYS A 600 -1.26 -13.13 -15.68
C CYS A 600 -2.67 -12.89 -16.21
N LYS A 601 -2.79 -11.98 -17.18
CA LYS A 601 -4.08 -11.43 -17.59
C LYS A 601 -5.14 -12.49 -17.94
N MET A 602 -6.38 -12.20 -17.57
CA MET A 602 -7.54 -12.93 -18.09
C MET A 602 -7.85 -12.53 -19.53
N GLY A 603 -8.35 -13.48 -20.30
CA GLY A 603 -8.83 -13.25 -21.65
C GLY A 603 -9.82 -14.31 -22.10
N LEU A 604 -10.44 -14.09 -23.25
CA LEU A 604 -11.35 -15.03 -23.89
C LEU A 604 -10.65 -16.38 -24.13
N MET A 605 -11.42 -17.49 -24.09
CA MET A 605 -10.88 -18.79 -24.50
C MET A 605 -10.28 -18.71 -25.92
N GLY A 606 -9.03 -19.14 -26.06
CA GLY A 606 -8.29 -19.07 -27.32
C GLY A 606 -7.41 -17.82 -27.48
N ASP A 607 -7.51 -16.81 -26.62
CA ASP A 607 -6.52 -15.72 -26.55
C ASP A 607 -5.16 -16.29 -26.11
N GLN A 608 -4.20 -16.36 -27.05
CA GLN A 608 -2.86 -16.89 -26.81
C GLN A 608 -2.04 -16.06 -25.83
N SER A 609 -2.46 -14.82 -25.57
CA SER A 609 -1.82 -13.95 -24.57
C SER A 609 -2.48 -14.02 -23.19
N ALA A 610 -3.59 -14.75 -23.05
CA ALA A 610 -4.26 -14.94 -21.77
C ALA A 610 -3.64 -16.08 -20.95
N VAL A 611 -3.36 -15.80 -19.68
CA VAL A 611 -2.89 -16.83 -18.73
C VAL A 611 -4.06 -17.55 -18.08
N VAL A 612 -5.14 -16.84 -17.81
CA VAL A 612 -6.38 -17.41 -17.27
C VAL A 612 -7.58 -17.10 -18.15
N ASN A 613 -8.60 -17.94 -18.08
CA ASN A 613 -9.89 -17.69 -18.74
C ASN A 613 -10.78 -16.75 -17.88
N PRO A 614 -11.99 -16.34 -18.35
CA PRO A 614 -12.87 -15.46 -17.58
C PRO A 614 -13.41 -16.06 -16.27
N ARG A 615 -13.21 -17.37 -16.05
CA ARG A 615 -13.47 -18.06 -14.78
C ARG A 615 -12.24 -18.15 -13.88
N LEU A 616 -11.16 -17.48 -14.26
CA LEU A 616 -9.88 -17.39 -13.54
C LEU A 616 -9.05 -18.69 -13.53
N LEU A 617 -9.51 -19.72 -14.24
CA LEU A 617 -8.78 -20.99 -14.36
C LEU A 617 -7.55 -20.79 -15.26
N VAL A 618 -6.41 -21.34 -14.85
CA VAL A 618 -5.17 -21.30 -15.64
C VAL A 618 -5.35 -22.09 -16.94
N ASN A 619 -5.11 -21.46 -18.07
CA ASN A 619 -5.33 -22.05 -19.38
C ASN A 619 -4.47 -23.32 -19.57
N GLY A 620 -5.08 -24.40 -20.05
CA GLY A 620 -4.38 -25.67 -20.32
C GLY A 620 -3.95 -26.47 -19.09
N VAL A 621 -4.36 -26.06 -17.88
CA VAL A 621 -4.03 -26.72 -16.61
C VAL A 621 -5.30 -26.94 -15.79
N LYS A 622 -5.49 -28.13 -15.25
CA LYS A 622 -6.64 -28.46 -14.40
C LYS A 622 -6.32 -28.23 -12.92
N HIS A 623 -7.35 -27.89 -12.16
CA HIS A 623 -7.30 -27.73 -10.69
C HIS A 623 -6.37 -26.61 -10.21
N LEU A 624 -6.17 -25.58 -11.04
CA LEU A 624 -5.35 -24.43 -10.73
C LEU A 624 -6.06 -23.14 -11.18
N ARG A 625 -6.19 -22.20 -10.25
CA ARG A 625 -6.79 -20.88 -10.46
C ARG A 625 -5.88 -19.79 -9.94
N LEU A 626 -5.97 -18.63 -10.59
CA LEU A 626 -5.27 -17.41 -10.17
C LEU A 626 -6.31 -16.36 -9.81
N ALA A 627 -6.25 -15.78 -8.62
CA ALA A 627 -7.22 -14.80 -8.18
C ALA A 627 -6.53 -13.71 -7.35
N ASP A 628 -5.97 -12.72 -8.05
CA ASP A 628 -5.41 -11.48 -7.51
C ASP A 628 -5.27 -10.43 -8.63
N ALA A 629 -4.61 -9.31 -8.37
CA ALA A 629 -4.43 -8.22 -9.33
C ALA A 629 -3.69 -8.60 -10.63
N SER A 630 -2.95 -9.71 -10.66
CA SER A 630 -2.28 -10.21 -11.86
C SER A 630 -3.26 -10.57 -12.98
N VAL A 631 -4.52 -10.90 -12.66
CA VAL A 631 -5.50 -11.36 -13.66
C VAL A 631 -6.19 -10.23 -14.40
N MET A 632 -6.01 -8.98 -13.99
CA MET A 632 -6.61 -7.84 -14.67
C MET A 632 -6.15 -7.81 -16.15
N PRO A 633 -7.05 -7.71 -17.15
CA PRO A 633 -6.66 -7.60 -18.56
C PRO A 633 -5.91 -6.30 -18.84
N THR A 634 -6.43 -5.24 -18.23
CA THR A 634 -5.86 -3.90 -18.24
C THR A 634 -6.11 -3.28 -16.90
N ILE A 635 -5.17 -2.47 -16.43
CA ILE A 635 -5.34 -1.72 -15.19
C ILE A 635 -6.59 -0.83 -15.24
N ILE A 636 -7.22 -0.66 -14.08
CA ILE A 636 -8.40 0.19 -13.86
C ILE A 636 -7.97 1.62 -13.54
N ARG A 637 -8.83 2.60 -13.76
CA ARG A 637 -8.61 3.99 -13.37
C ARG A 637 -8.86 4.18 -11.88
N GLY A 638 -7.97 3.68 -11.03
CA GLY A 638 -8.07 3.83 -9.58
C GLY A 638 -7.12 2.91 -8.82
N ASN A 639 -7.04 3.09 -7.51
CA ASN A 639 -6.25 2.20 -6.66
C ASN A 639 -6.71 0.74 -6.81
N THR A 640 -5.76 -0.20 -6.85
CA THR A 640 -6.05 -1.58 -7.27
C THR A 640 -6.55 -2.49 -6.15
N ASN A 641 -6.54 -2.02 -4.89
CA ASN A 641 -6.91 -2.85 -3.74
C ASN A 641 -8.39 -3.27 -3.77
N ALA A 642 -9.33 -2.33 -3.95
CA ALA A 642 -10.76 -2.65 -3.95
C ALA A 642 -11.11 -3.61 -5.09
N ALA A 643 -10.58 -3.39 -6.30
CA ALA A 643 -10.79 -4.30 -7.42
C ALA A 643 -10.21 -5.70 -7.17
N THR A 644 -9.09 -5.79 -6.44
CA THR A 644 -8.50 -7.08 -6.04
C THR A 644 -9.38 -7.81 -5.02
N ILE A 645 -9.97 -7.10 -4.06
CA ILE A 645 -10.95 -7.65 -3.10
C ILE A 645 -12.19 -8.16 -3.85
N MET A 646 -12.72 -7.39 -4.80
CA MET A 646 -13.83 -7.78 -5.68
C MET A 646 -13.52 -9.04 -6.49
N ILE A 647 -12.30 -9.15 -7.05
CA ILE A 647 -11.83 -10.36 -7.72
C ILE A 647 -11.86 -11.55 -6.76
N GLY A 648 -11.47 -11.37 -5.49
CA GLY A 648 -11.54 -12.40 -4.45
C GLY A 648 -12.97 -12.86 -4.14
N GLU A 649 -13.91 -11.93 -3.95
CA GLU A 649 -15.33 -12.24 -3.74
C GLU A 649 -15.91 -13.04 -4.90
N LYS A 650 -15.68 -12.56 -6.13
CA LYS A 650 -16.18 -13.22 -7.32
C LYS A 650 -15.52 -14.58 -7.50
N ALA A 651 -14.20 -14.69 -7.30
CA ALA A 651 -13.49 -15.97 -7.38
C ALA A 651 -14.08 -17.01 -6.44
N ALA A 652 -14.43 -16.65 -5.21
CA ALA A 652 -15.07 -17.57 -4.28
C ALA A 652 -16.41 -18.10 -4.78
N ASP A 653 -17.27 -17.24 -5.35
CA ASP A 653 -18.55 -17.67 -5.91
C ASP A 653 -18.35 -18.52 -7.18
N LEU A 654 -17.35 -18.20 -8.01
CA LEU A 654 -17.00 -19.01 -9.16
C LEU A 654 -16.53 -20.42 -8.74
N ILE A 655 -15.69 -20.54 -7.70
CA ILE A 655 -15.22 -21.82 -7.15
C ILE A 655 -16.38 -22.61 -6.55
N LYS A 656 -17.26 -21.94 -5.79
CA LYS A 656 -18.45 -22.59 -5.21
C LYS A 656 -19.35 -23.17 -6.28
N ALA A 657 -19.62 -22.42 -7.35
CA ALA A 657 -20.41 -22.90 -8.48
C ALA A 657 -19.79 -24.14 -9.15
N ASP A 658 -18.45 -24.24 -9.18
CA ASP A 658 -17.75 -25.35 -9.84
C ASP A 658 -17.67 -26.62 -8.95
N TRP A 659 -17.78 -26.50 -7.62
CA TRP A 659 -17.51 -27.59 -6.65
C TRP A 659 -18.64 -27.91 -5.65
N MET A 660 -19.70 -27.11 -5.58
CA MET A 660 -20.89 -27.46 -4.79
C MET A 660 -21.72 -28.50 -5.56
N PRO A 661 -22.30 -29.51 -4.88
CA PRO A 661 -23.24 -30.43 -5.51
C PRO A 661 -24.41 -29.64 -6.12
N HIS A 662 -24.76 -29.94 -7.37
CA HIS A 662 -25.96 -29.43 -8.02
C HIS A 662 -27.21 -30.14 -7.52
#